data_AF-A0A1G1E7G2-F1
#
_entry.id   AF-A0A1G1E7G2-F1
#
_cell.length_a   1.000
_cell.length_b   1.000
_cell.length_c   1.000
_cell.angle_alpha   90.00
_cell.angle_beta   90.00
_cell.angle_gamma   90.00
#
_symmetry.space_group_name_H-M   'P 1'
#
loop_
_entity.id
_entity.type
_entity.pdbx_description
1 polymer ?
#
loop_
_entity_poly.entity_id
_entity_poly.type
_entity_poly.pdbx_seq_one_letter_code
_entity_poly.pdbx_strand_id
1 'polypeptide(L)'
;MHKQLTYDAGNNAIVEEQLECVKETFDRAKGITDINERKRILLRCVRCIREIPKTTEFISAYQYCLDLTNGLEPPADRKSILIVIAKELPGTIEFAPLYMDVLKNAVTASNTIDDPRMRKDALLDVIDELPEKPDFHGLYMQAMAYAIKAADEIRDSQYRIHALLSLSKMIPGTPEFNPLRLKAFKLALNLAANVSRPNYEKHLLASIAKTLPKSCDYSFYRQYTLLGIAKEIPKTGEFLNLYKDAIKLAIAAATTIDEPYYRKYALSYIAEDLLNTPELYDLYKETVMEAFKAANNVVEPVVRIHALIDVLKLFPKTADFFPQLQQTLKDILEFYSVKRRLSDISAIEVIDFILVAEEKGIRDEKKKRFTKTKYAYILAKELEQFGLQLNDIRLIEILKPYTHVWIQPKELRNSVTRIVEHLESLKTRFHGKEIERPVFVNEYFPAYSGKRLKTGVTQTIAKDCISIDLGATNTVIMRRRWGSQPEFITLNSVSRQYNEVSIVPTILSIKSDSIGTMATDDEAITNFKRTLLENRQETKKYMEQYLTILYRHLKETVQPQQRWTSIFSNNIADKIYITIPVGFPSYKKSVGEIIEKTIKGVDVELLEEPLAAAIGYQMADETDKIVMVIDFGGSTLDTMIVRLNINEVYVIAKPDRSKMLGGRDIDIWLAEFLAKKIGWAGEKPPLDLINKAEEIKIALSDKTEAVFKWNETEICKVSRKDFEEVLDNHEFYKAVDRSISYVLWRAEKVGIKKDRLEAVLLTGGSSLIPSFKEKIAALFPALHNRNSIYNHSPFSAVAMGAALYATRSISDKHLGLAYAIRYKTGDEDIPFAYDIIFEKGDAYPLEKTFKLHPARSLGEQKEIFIELFEVPERYIVRRWEKEGGIEFIKQVMKSADNIVLKDLSIITLYLEEPIEEDVHVTFCVSDSGQIKIKYGKDNKEIETGIRLQ
;
A
#
# COMPACT_ATOMS: atom_id res chain seq x y z
N MET A 1 32.44 21.81 -56.03
CA MET A 1 33.58 20.86 -55.99
C MET A 1 34.71 21.33 -55.07
N HIS A 2 35.38 22.47 -55.31
CA HIS A 2 36.54 22.86 -54.47
C HIS A 2 36.20 23.17 -53.00
N LYS A 3 34.99 23.68 -52.70
CA LYS A 3 34.45 23.87 -51.34
C LYS A 3 33.95 22.59 -50.66
N GLN A 4 33.74 21.51 -51.41
CA GLN A 4 33.23 20.24 -50.91
C GLN A 4 34.41 19.30 -50.61
N LEU A 5 35.43 19.31 -51.47
CA LEU A 5 36.72 18.63 -51.24
C LEU A 5 37.50 19.20 -50.04
N THR A 6 37.41 20.50 -49.75
CA THR A 6 38.01 21.09 -48.53
C THR A 6 37.16 20.86 -47.27
N TYR A 7 35.86 20.62 -47.41
CA TYR A 7 34.97 20.26 -46.31
C TYR A 7 35.17 18.80 -45.89
N ASP A 8 35.33 17.90 -46.87
CA ASP A 8 35.60 16.47 -46.64
C ASP A 8 37.04 16.22 -46.12
N ALA A 9 38.03 16.98 -46.60
CA ALA A 9 39.41 16.89 -46.09
C ALA A 9 39.57 17.46 -44.66
N GLY A 10 38.83 18.52 -44.31
CA GLY A 10 38.82 19.09 -42.96
C GLY A 10 38.15 18.18 -41.93
N ASN A 11 37.06 17.50 -42.31
CA ASN A 11 36.38 16.54 -41.44
C ASN A 11 37.22 15.27 -41.22
N ASN A 12 37.93 14.77 -42.23
CA ASN A 12 38.81 13.60 -42.06
C ASN A 12 39.99 13.86 -41.12
N ALA A 13 40.60 15.06 -41.18
CA ALA A 13 41.68 15.43 -40.25
C ALA A 13 41.20 15.53 -38.79
N ILE A 14 39.97 16.04 -38.57
CA ILE A 14 39.36 16.10 -37.24
C ILE A 14 39.07 14.69 -36.71
N VAL A 15 38.58 13.78 -37.54
CA VAL A 15 38.34 12.40 -37.10
C VAL A 15 39.64 11.65 -36.79
N GLU A 16 40.69 11.83 -37.59
CA GLU A 16 42.01 11.26 -37.27
C GLU A 16 42.56 11.77 -35.93
N GLU A 17 42.41 13.07 -35.63
CA GLU A 17 42.80 13.66 -34.34
C GLU A 17 41.98 13.08 -33.17
N GLN A 18 40.67 12.89 -33.36
CA GLN A 18 39.79 12.32 -32.33
C GLN A 18 40.05 10.83 -32.11
N LEU A 19 40.35 10.07 -33.16
CA LEU A 19 40.72 8.66 -33.04
C LEU A 19 42.07 8.48 -32.36
N GLU A 20 43.05 9.36 -32.64
CA GLU A 20 44.33 9.35 -31.92
C GLU A 20 44.13 9.76 -30.45
N CYS A 21 43.25 10.74 -30.15
CA CYS A 21 42.83 11.06 -28.78
C CYS A 21 42.31 9.81 -28.04
N VAL A 22 41.37 9.07 -28.65
CA VAL A 22 40.75 7.89 -28.02
C VAL A 22 41.81 6.82 -27.75
N LYS A 23 42.67 6.54 -28.74
CA LYS A 23 43.76 5.56 -28.65
C LYS A 23 44.75 5.89 -27.53
N GLU A 24 45.30 7.11 -27.52
CA GLU A 24 46.23 7.55 -26.47
C GLU A 24 45.58 7.50 -25.08
N THR A 25 44.31 7.90 -24.99
CA THR A 25 43.62 7.99 -23.70
C THR A 25 43.28 6.60 -23.14
N PHE A 26 42.89 5.64 -23.99
CA PHE A 26 42.70 4.25 -23.55
C PHE A 26 44.01 3.58 -23.13
N ASP A 27 45.11 3.82 -23.85
CA ASP A 27 46.41 3.27 -23.46
C ASP A 27 46.91 3.85 -22.14
N ARG A 28 46.66 5.14 -21.88
CA ARG A 28 46.95 5.77 -20.59
C ARG A 28 46.09 5.20 -19.46
N ALA A 29 44.82 4.91 -19.70
CA ALA A 29 43.92 4.38 -18.67
C ALA A 29 44.35 3.00 -18.15
N LYS A 30 44.99 2.17 -18.97
CA LYS A 30 45.46 0.82 -18.61
C LYS A 30 46.44 0.80 -17.44
N GLY A 31 47.32 1.81 -17.36
CA GLY A 31 48.42 1.86 -16.38
C GLY A 31 48.08 2.57 -15.07
N ILE A 32 46.87 3.09 -14.90
CA ILE A 32 46.51 3.97 -13.78
C ILE A 32 45.77 3.21 -12.68
N THR A 33 46.37 3.20 -11.50
CA THR A 33 45.85 2.53 -10.31
C THR A 33 44.91 3.42 -9.48
N ASP A 34 45.03 4.75 -9.57
CA ASP A 34 44.10 5.66 -8.90
C ASP A 34 42.75 5.70 -9.61
N ILE A 35 41.69 5.37 -8.87
CA ILE A 35 40.33 5.22 -9.40
C ILE A 35 39.77 6.56 -9.91
N ASN A 36 40.06 7.67 -9.22
CA ASN A 36 39.53 8.98 -9.57
C ASN A 36 40.22 9.55 -10.82
N GLU A 37 41.53 9.41 -10.91
CA GLU A 37 42.30 9.77 -12.10
C GLU A 37 41.92 8.91 -13.30
N ARG A 38 41.79 7.59 -13.11
CA ARG A 38 41.33 6.65 -14.14
C ARG A 38 39.95 7.04 -14.68
N LYS A 39 39.00 7.35 -13.78
CA LYS A 39 37.65 7.83 -14.16
C LYS A 39 37.71 9.13 -14.95
N ARG A 40 38.54 10.09 -14.54
CA ARG A 40 38.74 11.37 -15.26
C ARG A 40 39.26 11.14 -16.68
N ILE A 41 40.16 10.17 -16.85
CA ILE A 41 40.77 9.82 -18.14
C ILE A 41 39.76 9.10 -19.04
N LEU A 42 39.00 8.14 -18.51
CA LEU A 42 37.94 7.48 -19.26
C LEU A 42 36.82 8.45 -19.68
N LEU A 43 36.50 9.47 -18.88
CA LEU A 43 35.58 10.54 -19.28
C LEU A 43 36.07 11.35 -20.48
N ARG A 44 37.39 11.49 -20.65
CA ARG A 44 37.96 12.10 -21.85
C ARG A 44 37.77 11.21 -23.09
N CYS A 45 37.92 9.88 -22.96
CA CYS A 45 37.59 8.95 -24.05
C CYS A 45 36.12 9.07 -24.47
N VAL A 46 35.20 9.10 -23.50
CA VAL A 46 33.76 9.28 -23.76
C VAL A 46 33.48 10.57 -24.53
N ARG A 47 34.19 11.66 -24.20
CA ARG A 47 34.06 12.92 -24.93
C ARG A 47 34.58 12.81 -26.37
N CYS A 48 35.77 12.24 -26.58
CA CYS A 48 36.32 12.08 -27.94
C CYS A 48 35.42 11.17 -28.80
N ILE A 49 34.87 10.07 -28.25
CA ILE A 49 33.90 9.20 -28.95
C ILE A 49 32.64 9.97 -29.37
N ARG A 50 32.09 10.83 -28.50
CA ARG A 50 30.92 11.67 -28.79
C ARG A 50 31.12 12.68 -29.90
N GLU A 51 32.35 13.08 -30.15
CA GLU A 51 32.72 14.06 -31.17
C GLU A 51 32.91 13.41 -32.56
N ILE A 52 32.90 12.07 -32.67
CA ILE A 52 32.96 11.34 -33.95
C ILE A 52 31.63 11.53 -34.73
N PRO A 53 31.67 11.95 -36.01
CA PRO A 53 30.46 12.14 -36.81
C PRO A 53 29.62 10.87 -36.97
N LYS A 54 28.29 11.04 -36.98
CA LYS A 54 27.29 9.98 -36.94
C LYS A 54 26.76 9.61 -38.33
N THR A 55 27.67 9.36 -39.27
CA THR A 55 27.35 9.02 -40.66
C THR A 55 28.02 7.72 -41.08
N THR A 56 27.50 7.10 -42.14
CA THR A 56 27.93 5.77 -42.64
C THR A 56 29.42 5.69 -42.98
N GLU A 57 30.02 6.80 -43.39
CA GLU A 57 31.44 6.91 -43.75
C GLU A 57 32.37 6.70 -42.53
N PHE A 58 31.85 6.86 -41.31
CA PHE A 58 32.61 6.77 -40.06
C PHE A 58 32.33 5.49 -39.24
N ILE A 59 31.64 4.49 -39.82
CA ILE A 59 31.45 3.17 -39.18
C ILE A 59 32.79 2.55 -38.77
N SER A 60 33.83 2.69 -39.60
CA SER A 60 35.19 2.21 -39.30
C SER A 60 35.82 2.87 -38.07
N ALA A 61 35.49 4.14 -37.79
CA ALA A 61 35.98 4.86 -36.62
C ALA A 61 35.36 4.31 -35.31
N TYR A 62 34.06 4.01 -35.32
CA TYR A 62 33.39 3.37 -34.18
C TYR A 62 33.83 1.91 -34.01
N GLN A 63 34.06 1.18 -35.10
CA GLN A 63 34.65 -0.17 -35.05
C GLN A 63 36.04 -0.14 -34.41
N TYR A 64 36.87 0.83 -34.77
CA TYR A 64 38.19 1.00 -34.15
C TYR A 64 38.08 1.32 -32.66
N CYS A 65 37.13 2.18 -32.25
CA CYS A 65 36.86 2.44 -30.84
C CYS A 65 36.45 1.17 -30.07
N LEU A 66 35.58 0.35 -30.67
CA LEU A 66 35.17 -0.95 -30.12
C LEU A 66 36.39 -1.86 -29.92
N ASP A 67 37.26 -1.98 -30.93
CA ASP A 67 38.44 -2.85 -30.87
C ASP A 67 39.41 -2.42 -29.75
N LEU A 68 39.59 -1.12 -29.53
CA LEU A 68 40.44 -0.60 -28.46
C LEU A 68 39.90 -0.94 -27.06
N THR A 69 38.59 -1.10 -26.90
CA THR A 69 38.00 -1.47 -25.59
C THR A 69 38.43 -2.86 -25.12
N ASN A 70 38.88 -3.74 -26.02
CA ASN A 70 39.26 -5.11 -25.68
C ASN A 70 40.41 -5.19 -24.66
N GLY A 71 41.25 -4.15 -24.57
CA GLY A 71 42.34 -4.08 -23.61
C GLY A 71 42.03 -3.31 -22.31
N LEU A 72 40.78 -2.92 -22.06
CA LEU A 72 40.41 -2.14 -20.88
C LEU A 72 40.18 -3.01 -19.63
N GLU A 73 41.18 -2.97 -18.75
CA GLU A 73 41.14 -3.16 -17.30
C GLU A 73 40.07 -2.34 -16.54
N PRO A 74 39.57 -2.66 -15.33
CA PRO A 74 38.74 -3.84 -15.03
C PRO A 74 37.49 -3.94 -15.95
N PRO A 75 36.80 -5.09 -15.99
CA PRO A 75 35.71 -5.32 -16.96
C PRO A 75 34.52 -4.36 -16.82
N ALA A 76 34.32 -3.79 -15.61
CA ALA A 76 33.30 -2.78 -15.35
C ALA A 76 33.55 -1.46 -16.11
N ASP A 77 34.82 -1.05 -16.27
CA ASP A 77 35.19 0.14 -17.05
C ASP A 77 34.94 -0.12 -18.53
N ARG A 78 35.35 -1.29 -19.02
CA ARG A 78 35.10 -1.74 -20.40
C ARG A 78 33.60 -1.73 -20.73
N LYS A 79 32.78 -2.34 -19.88
CA LYS A 79 31.31 -2.32 -19.99
C LYS A 79 30.76 -0.91 -20.09
N SER A 80 31.23 0.00 -19.23
CA SER A 80 30.76 1.38 -19.20
C SER A 80 31.06 2.13 -20.50
N ILE A 81 32.26 1.93 -21.07
CA ILE A 81 32.64 2.51 -22.36
C ILE A 81 31.84 1.89 -23.51
N LEU A 82 31.60 0.58 -23.51
CA LEU A 82 30.82 -0.09 -24.54
C LEU A 82 29.36 0.40 -24.59
N ILE A 83 28.73 0.65 -23.44
CA ILE A 83 27.39 1.26 -23.38
C ILE A 83 27.41 2.67 -23.98
N VAL A 84 28.45 3.44 -23.73
CA VAL A 84 28.60 4.78 -24.35
C VAL A 84 28.70 4.66 -25.87
N ILE A 85 29.55 3.76 -26.37
CA ILE A 85 29.68 3.54 -27.83
C ILE A 85 28.31 3.19 -28.41
N ALA A 86 27.57 2.24 -27.82
CA ALA A 86 26.24 1.85 -28.28
C ALA A 86 25.29 3.06 -28.36
N LYS A 87 25.28 3.93 -27.35
CA LYS A 87 24.41 5.13 -27.30
C LYS A 87 24.73 6.18 -28.36
N GLU A 88 25.96 6.23 -28.85
CA GLU A 88 26.35 7.19 -29.89
C GLU A 88 26.07 6.70 -31.31
N LEU A 89 25.82 5.40 -31.51
CA LEU A 89 25.51 4.84 -32.82
C LEU A 89 24.12 5.28 -33.33
N PRO A 90 23.98 5.67 -34.60
CA PRO A 90 22.69 5.93 -35.23
C PRO A 90 21.77 4.71 -35.24
N GLY A 91 20.46 4.93 -35.10
CA GLY A 91 19.44 3.88 -35.22
C GLY A 91 19.12 3.45 -36.66
N THR A 92 20.04 3.65 -37.62
CA THR A 92 19.84 3.30 -39.03
C THR A 92 20.26 1.84 -39.31
N ILE A 93 19.78 1.28 -40.42
CA ILE A 93 20.00 -0.14 -40.76
C ILE A 93 21.48 -0.46 -40.96
N GLU A 94 22.25 0.51 -41.47
CA GLU A 94 23.68 0.37 -41.76
C GLU A 94 24.53 0.17 -40.48
N PHE A 95 24.08 0.72 -39.35
CA PHE A 95 24.76 0.60 -38.05
C PHE A 95 24.30 -0.60 -37.21
N ALA A 96 23.22 -1.28 -37.62
CA ALA A 96 22.65 -2.39 -36.86
C ALA A 96 23.65 -3.52 -36.55
N PRO A 97 24.53 -3.96 -37.48
CA PRO A 97 25.54 -4.99 -37.18
C PRO A 97 26.53 -4.55 -36.10
N LEU A 98 27.04 -3.30 -36.20
CA LEU A 98 27.98 -2.75 -35.23
C LEU A 98 27.32 -2.56 -33.86
N TYR A 99 26.07 -2.10 -33.82
CA TYR A 99 25.32 -1.96 -32.58
C TYR A 99 25.11 -3.30 -31.86
N MET A 100 24.78 -4.36 -32.61
CA MET A 100 24.72 -5.74 -32.09
C MET A 100 26.06 -6.19 -31.52
N ASP A 101 27.16 -5.95 -32.22
CA ASP A 101 28.50 -6.34 -31.78
C ASP A 101 28.94 -5.60 -30.51
N VAL A 102 28.65 -4.30 -30.40
CA VAL A 102 28.95 -3.51 -29.20
C VAL A 102 28.20 -4.05 -27.98
N LEU A 103 26.90 -4.31 -28.09
CA LEU A 103 26.10 -4.85 -26.98
C LEU A 103 26.52 -6.26 -26.59
N LYS A 104 26.88 -7.11 -27.57
CA LYS A 104 27.42 -8.45 -27.30
C LYS A 104 28.74 -8.40 -26.53
N ASN A 105 29.61 -7.46 -26.87
CA ASN A 105 30.84 -7.21 -26.11
C ASN A 105 30.53 -6.68 -24.70
N ALA A 106 29.50 -5.85 -24.53
CA ALA A 106 29.09 -5.33 -23.22
C ALA A 106 28.57 -6.44 -22.31
N VAL A 107 27.76 -7.37 -22.83
CA VAL A 107 27.31 -8.58 -22.10
C VAL A 107 28.51 -9.43 -21.69
N THR A 108 29.47 -9.62 -22.59
CA THR A 108 30.68 -10.41 -22.33
C THR A 108 31.52 -9.79 -21.21
N ALA A 109 31.79 -8.49 -21.27
CA ALA A 109 32.55 -7.76 -20.25
C ALA A 109 31.83 -7.72 -18.90
N SER A 110 30.50 -7.60 -18.91
CA SER A 110 29.71 -7.66 -17.67
C SER A 110 29.84 -9.03 -17.00
N ASN A 111 29.77 -10.12 -17.77
CA ASN A 111 29.82 -11.48 -17.25
C ASN A 111 31.19 -11.90 -16.68
N THR A 112 32.26 -11.17 -16.99
CA THR A 112 33.61 -11.42 -16.43
C THR A 112 33.88 -10.68 -15.12
N ILE A 113 32.91 -9.93 -14.58
CA ILE A 113 33.04 -9.30 -13.26
C ILE A 113 33.06 -10.37 -12.16
N ASP A 114 34.05 -10.30 -11.26
CA ASP A 114 34.29 -11.33 -10.24
C ASP A 114 33.20 -11.38 -9.17
N ASP A 115 32.75 -10.23 -8.66
CA ASP A 115 31.71 -10.20 -7.63
C ASP A 115 30.34 -10.56 -8.24
N PRO A 116 29.65 -11.62 -7.76
CA PRO A 116 28.40 -12.06 -8.36
C PRO A 116 27.26 -11.04 -8.28
N ARG A 117 27.25 -10.16 -7.27
CA ARG A 117 26.23 -9.10 -7.14
C ARG A 117 26.48 -8.01 -8.17
N MET A 118 27.71 -7.50 -8.22
CA MET A 118 28.11 -6.49 -9.21
C MET A 118 27.96 -7.01 -10.64
N ARG A 119 28.28 -8.28 -10.89
CA ARG A 119 28.07 -8.93 -12.19
C ARG A 119 26.59 -8.99 -12.58
N LYS A 120 25.71 -9.39 -11.65
CA LYS A 120 24.25 -9.39 -11.88
C LYS A 120 23.77 -8.00 -12.25
N ASP A 121 24.14 -6.98 -11.47
CA ASP A 121 23.70 -5.60 -11.70
C ASP A 121 24.24 -5.06 -13.03
N ALA A 122 25.52 -5.30 -13.34
CA ALA A 122 26.12 -4.90 -14.60
C ALA A 122 25.45 -5.54 -15.83
N LEU A 123 25.01 -6.80 -15.72
CA LEU A 123 24.26 -7.48 -16.79
C LEU A 123 22.86 -6.88 -16.97
N LEU A 124 22.19 -6.51 -15.88
CA LEU A 124 20.88 -5.84 -15.95
C LEU A 124 21.00 -4.48 -16.62
N ASP A 125 22.03 -3.71 -16.31
CA ASP A 125 22.29 -2.42 -16.99
C ASP A 125 22.44 -2.56 -18.51
N VAL A 126 23.00 -3.68 -19.00
CA VAL A 126 23.13 -3.93 -20.44
C VAL A 126 21.79 -4.37 -21.03
N ILE A 127 20.98 -5.12 -20.28
CA ILE A 127 19.64 -5.55 -20.69
C ILE A 127 18.71 -4.35 -20.88
N ASP A 128 18.81 -3.34 -20.00
CA ASP A 128 18.01 -2.11 -20.11
C ASP A 128 18.32 -1.28 -21.36
N GLU A 129 19.49 -1.51 -21.98
CA GLU A 129 19.90 -0.86 -23.23
C GLU A 129 19.56 -1.68 -24.49
N LEU A 130 19.05 -2.91 -24.34
CA LEU A 130 18.68 -3.77 -25.48
C LEU A 130 17.35 -3.29 -26.10
N PRO A 131 17.28 -3.08 -27.42
CA PRO A 131 16.02 -2.79 -28.10
C PRO A 131 15.00 -3.93 -27.98
N GLU A 132 13.73 -3.57 -27.80
CA GLU A 132 12.59 -4.50 -27.84
C GLU A 132 12.26 -4.94 -29.28
N LYS A 133 13.21 -5.59 -29.95
CA LYS A 133 13.07 -6.12 -31.32
C LYS A 133 13.47 -7.60 -31.38
N PRO A 134 12.83 -8.42 -32.24
CA PRO A 134 13.11 -9.85 -32.34
C PRO A 134 14.59 -10.19 -32.55
N ASP A 135 15.32 -9.40 -33.33
CA ASP A 135 16.74 -9.60 -33.62
C ASP A 135 17.64 -9.56 -32.36
N PHE A 136 17.18 -8.93 -31.28
CA PHE A 136 17.90 -8.79 -30.02
C PHE A 136 17.45 -9.80 -28.95
N HIS A 137 16.37 -10.56 -29.18
CA HIS A 137 15.86 -11.54 -28.21
C HIS A 137 16.92 -12.58 -27.83
N GLY A 138 17.73 -13.03 -28.79
CA GLY A 138 18.83 -13.97 -28.54
C GLY A 138 19.87 -13.41 -27.55
N LEU A 139 20.23 -12.13 -27.70
CA LEU A 139 21.18 -11.47 -26.83
C LEU A 139 20.57 -11.17 -25.44
N TYR A 140 19.30 -10.77 -25.40
CA TYR A 140 18.54 -10.62 -24.15
C TYR A 140 18.53 -11.92 -23.35
N MET A 141 18.17 -13.05 -24.00
CA MET A 141 18.14 -14.35 -23.35
C MET A 141 19.51 -14.76 -22.81
N GLN A 142 20.57 -14.48 -23.57
CA GLN A 142 21.94 -14.75 -23.13
C GLN A 142 22.33 -13.92 -21.89
N ALA A 143 22.11 -12.60 -21.93
CA ALA A 143 22.44 -11.70 -20.83
C ALA A 143 21.65 -12.05 -19.57
N MET A 144 20.35 -12.34 -19.71
CA MET A 144 19.49 -12.73 -18.60
C MET A 144 19.87 -14.11 -18.02
N ALA A 145 20.28 -15.07 -18.87
CA ALA A 145 20.80 -16.35 -18.40
C ALA A 145 22.07 -16.18 -17.55
N TYR A 146 22.96 -15.26 -17.92
CA TYR A 146 24.12 -14.90 -17.11
C TYR A 146 23.72 -14.19 -15.82
N ALA A 147 22.73 -13.30 -15.84
CA ALA A 147 22.24 -12.63 -14.63
C ALA A 147 21.65 -13.63 -13.63
N ILE A 148 20.87 -14.61 -14.09
CA ILE A 148 20.37 -15.72 -13.28
C ILE A 148 21.51 -16.52 -12.67
N LYS A 149 22.53 -16.86 -13.47
CA LYS A 149 23.72 -17.58 -12.99
C LYS A 149 24.48 -16.77 -11.93
N ALA A 150 24.67 -15.48 -12.16
CA ALA A 150 25.34 -14.59 -11.21
C ALA A 150 24.55 -14.48 -9.89
N ALA A 151 23.22 -14.35 -9.96
CA ALA A 151 22.35 -14.38 -8.79
C ALA A 151 22.49 -15.71 -8.02
N ASP A 152 22.58 -16.84 -8.74
CA ASP A 152 22.77 -18.16 -8.17
C ASP A 152 24.16 -18.39 -7.56
N GLU A 153 25.15 -17.54 -7.81
CA GLU A 153 26.48 -17.65 -7.20
C GLU A 153 26.62 -16.81 -5.92
N ILE A 154 25.57 -16.07 -5.54
CA ILE A 154 25.57 -15.23 -4.33
C ILE A 154 25.62 -16.12 -3.08
N ARG A 155 26.56 -15.81 -2.18
CA ARG A 155 26.81 -16.59 -0.95
C ARG A 155 25.66 -16.55 0.05
N ASP A 156 25.00 -15.41 0.19
CA ASP A 156 23.87 -15.24 1.10
C ASP A 156 22.62 -15.93 0.53
N SER A 157 22.13 -16.95 1.22
CA SER A 157 21.01 -17.78 0.75
C SER A 157 19.69 -17.00 0.65
N GLN A 158 19.43 -16.04 1.55
CA GLN A 158 18.18 -15.26 1.53
C GLN A 158 18.21 -14.23 0.40
N TYR A 159 19.33 -13.52 0.25
CA TYR A 159 19.53 -12.57 -0.85
C TYR A 159 19.51 -13.28 -2.21
N ARG A 160 20.10 -14.48 -2.31
CA ARG A 160 20.09 -15.31 -3.52
C ARG A 160 18.66 -15.69 -3.94
N ILE A 161 17.83 -16.14 -2.98
CA ILE A 161 16.41 -16.45 -3.25
C ILE A 161 15.67 -15.20 -3.73
N HIS A 162 15.84 -14.06 -3.05
CA HIS A 162 15.20 -12.81 -3.45
C HIS A 162 15.63 -12.35 -4.85
N ALA A 163 16.93 -12.41 -5.15
CA ALA A 163 17.48 -12.03 -6.46
C ALA A 163 16.92 -12.91 -7.59
N LEU A 164 16.85 -14.23 -7.39
CA LEU A 164 16.28 -15.16 -8.38
C LEU A 164 14.78 -14.92 -8.61
N LEU A 165 14.01 -14.62 -7.56
CA LEU A 165 12.60 -14.28 -7.68
C LEU A 165 12.40 -12.94 -8.41
N SER A 166 13.20 -11.92 -8.09
CA SER A 166 13.16 -10.63 -8.78
C SER A 166 13.42 -10.79 -10.28
N LEU A 167 14.46 -11.54 -10.67
CA LEU A 167 14.77 -11.84 -12.06
C LEU A 167 13.63 -12.58 -12.76
N SER A 168 12.98 -13.55 -12.10
CA SER A 168 11.85 -14.29 -12.68
C SER A 168 10.65 -13.42 -13.04
N LYS A 169 10.46 -12.29 -12.32
CA LYS A 169 9.42 -11.29 -12.56
C LYS A 169 9.78 -10.30 -13.67
N MET A 170 11.08 -10.00 -13.82
CA MET A 170 11.58 -9.11 -14.88
C MET A 170 11.50 -9.73 -16.28
N ILE A 171 11.60 -11.05 -16.38
CA ILE A 171 11.58 -11.76 -17.66
C ILE A 171 10.15 -11.75 -18.25
N PRO A 172 9.97 -11.38 -19.54
CA PRO A 172 8.66 -11.33 -20.19
C PRO A 172 7.87 -12.64 -20.07
N GLY A 173 6.56 -12.52 -19.91
CA GLY A 173 5.65 -13.64 -19.72
C GLY A 173 5.25 -14.41 -21.00
N THR A 174 6.03 -14.31 -22.07
CA THR A 174 5.72 -14.98 -23.35
C THR A 174 6.40 -16.35 -23.45
N PRO A 175 5.85 -17.30 -24.26
CA PRO A 175 6.36 -18.68 -24.34
C PRO A 175 7.86 -18.80 -24.65
N GLU A 176 8.40 -17.87 -25.45
CA GLU A 176 9.82 -17.81 -25.81
C GLU A 176 10.75 -17.72 -24.59
N PHE A 177 10.36 -16.98 -23.54
CA PHE A 177 11.19 -16.75 -22.36
C PHE A 177 10.84 -17.64 -21.16
N ASN A 178 9.79 -18.46 -21.26
CA ASN A 178 9.39 -19.39 -20.21
C ASN A 178 10.53 -20.29 -19.70
N PRO A 179 11.44 -20.84 -20.54
CA PRO A 179 12.54 -21.65 -20.06
C PRO A 179 13.45 -20.93 -19.05
N LEU A 180 13.70 -19.63 -19.25
CA LEU A 180 14.51 -18.82 -18.32
C LEU A 180 13.77 -18.54 -17.02
N ARG A 181 12.47 -18.23 -17.09
CA ARG A 181 11.61 -18.03 -15.92
C ARG A 181 11.52 -19.29 -15.08
N LEU A 182 11.27 -20.43 -15.71
CA LEU A 182 11.25 -21.74 -15.08
C LEU A 182 12.58 -22.05 -14.39
N LYS A 183 13.71 -21.74 -15.04
CA LYS A 183 15.04 -21.92 -14.46
C LYS A 183 15.23 -21.07 -13.20
N ALA A 184 14.86 -19.80 -13.23
CA ALA A 184 14.97 -18.89 -12.08
C ALA A 184 14.11 -19.37 -10.89
N PHE A 185 12.83 -19.70 -11.13
CA PHE A 185 11.94 -20.23 -10.10
C PHE A 185 12.44 -21.56 -9.55
N LYS A 186 12.93 -22.47 -10.39
CA LYS A 186 13.43 -23.78 -9.97
C LYS A 186 14.69 -23.66 -9.10
N LEU A 187 15.60 -22.73 -9.42
CA LEU A 187 16.77 -22.45 -8.58
C LEU A 187 16.35 -21.89 -7.21
N ALA A 188 15.43 -20.92 -7.19
CA ALA A 188 14.89 -20.36 -5.94
C ALA A 188 14.21 -21.43 -5.08
N LEU A 189 13.39 -22.28 -5.70
CA LEU A 189 12.68 -23.36 -5.03
C LEU A 189 13.64 -24.44 -4.50
N ASN A 190 14.61 -24.87 -5.30
CA ASN A 190 15.61 -25.85 -4.87
C ASN A 190 16.47 -25.35 -3.72
N LEU A 191 16.81 -24.06 -3.70
CA LEU A 191 17.53 -23.45 -2.58
C LEU A 191 16.66 -23.45 -1.33
N ALA A 192 15.40 -23.01 -1.44
CA ALA A 192 14.45 -23.04 -0.34
C ALA A 192 14.22 -24.46 0.22
N ALA A 193 14.27 -25.49 -0.65
CA ALA A 193 14.09 -26.89 -0.26
C ALA A 193 15.36 -27.53 0.32
N ASN A 194 16.55 -27.14 -0.15
CA ASN A 194 17.84 -27.74 0.23
C ASN A 194 18.62 -26.96 1.30
N VAL A 195 18.10 -25.82 1.79
CA VAL A 195 18.61 -25.18 3.01
C VAL A 195 18.46 -26.20 4.15
N SER A 196 19.55 -26.94 4.35
CA SER A 196 19.65 -28.15 5.13
C SER A 196 19.50 -27.79 6.59
N ARG A 197 18.31 -28.02 7.14
CA ARG A 197 17.85 -27.53 8.44
C ARG A 197 17.89 -26.00 8.46
N PRO A 198 16.76 -25.29 8.59
CA PRO A 198 16.88 -23.98 9.20
C PRO A 198 17.60 -24.24 10.54
N ASN A 199 18.63 -23.46 10.87
CA ASN A 199 19.24 -23.44 12.20
C ASN A 199 18.23 -22.89 13.23
N TYR A 200 17.01 -23.42 13.23
CA TYR A 200 16.17 -23.43 14.38
C TYR A 200 16.58 -24.69 15.11
N GLU A 201 17.44 -24.51 16.12
CA GLU A 201 17.67 -25.54 17.12
C GLU A 201 16.34 -26.18 17.49
N LYS A 202 16.32 -27.49 17.74
CA LYS A 202 15.10 -28.19 18.19
C LYS A 202 14.47 -27.48 19.39
N HIS A 203 15.30 -26.80 20.18
CA HIS A 203 14.93 -25.95 21.30
C HIS A 203 14.25 -24.62 20.89
N LEU A 204 14.61 -24.05 19.74
CA LEU A 204 13.99 -22.85 19.16
C LEU A 204 12.66 -23.16 18.46
N LEU A 205 12.54 -24.30 17.77
CA LEU A 205 11.24 -24.77 17.26
C LEU A 205 10.28 -25.09 18.40
N ALA A 206 10.78 -25.71 19.47
CA ALA A 206 10.01 -25.94 20.69
C ALA A 206 9.68 -24.64 21.44
N SER A 207 10.52 -23.58 21.35
CA SER A 207 10.20 -22.27 21.92
C SER A 207 9.21 -21.49 21.06
N ILE A 208 9.29 -21.60 19.73
CA ILE A 208 8.33 -21.02 18.76
C ILE A 208 6.95 -21.67 18.92
N ALA A 209 6.91 -22.99 19.09
CA ALA A 209 5.70 -23.74 19.41
C ALA A 209 5.09 -23.32 20.75
N LYS A 210 5.92 -22.95 21.74
CA LYS A 210 5.49 -22.42 23.04
C LYS A 210 5.03 -20.95 23.00
N THR A 211 5.41 -20.17 21.98
CA THR A 211 5.00 -18.76 21.80
C THR A 211 3.76 -18.58 20.94
N LEU A 212 3.20 -19.64 20.36
CA LEU A 212 1.92 -19.54 19.67
C LEU A 212 0.80 -19.57 20.73
N PRO A 213 -0.09 -18.56 20.81
CA PRO A 213 -1.41 -18.70 20.18
C PRO A 213 -2.10 -17.40 19.66
N LYS A 214 -2.89 -17.59 18.57
CA LYS A 214 -4.08 -16.81 18.12
C LYS A 214 -3.94 -15.40 17.52
N SER A 215 -2.84 -15.08 16.86
CA SER A 215 -2.92 -14.25 15.65
C SER A 215 -2.51 -15.10 14.46
N CYS A 216 -3.52 -15.71 13.86
CA CYS A 216 -3.48 -16.40 12.58
C CYS A 216 -3.07 -15.42 11.47
N ASP A 217 -1.79 -15.05 11.44
CA ASP A 217 -1.21 -14.12 10.49
C ASP A 217 -0.83 -14.89 9.22
N TYR A 218 -1.61 -14.67 8.17
CA TYR A 218 -1.36 -15.08 6.78
C TYR A 218 0.09 -14.78 6.36
N SER A 219 0.68 -13.71 6.88
CA SER A 219 2.04 -13.26 6.60
C SER A 219 3.10 -14.20 7.16
N PHE A 220 2.85 -14.80 8.33
CA PHE A 220 3.77 -15.73 8.99
C PHE A 220 4.01 -16.98 8.12
N TYR A 221 2.94 -17.59 7.59
CA TYR A 221 3.06 -18.76 6.71
C TYR A 221 3.56 -18.41 5.30
N ARG A 222 3.21 -17.22 4.78
CA ARG A 222 3.75 -16.68 3.53
C ARG A 222 5.26 -16.42 3.59
N GLN A 223 5.78 -16.08 4.77
CA GLN A 223 7.20 -15.78 5.00
C GLN A 223 8.07 -17.02 5.18
N TYR A 224 7.46 -18.21 5.31
CA TYR A 224 8.20 -19.47 5.17
C TYR A 224 8.39 -19.79 3.69
N THR A 225 9.67 -19.88 3.32
CA THR A 225 10.24 -19.68 1.98
C THR A 225 9.53 -20.42 0.84
N LEU A 226 8.95 -21.60 1.09
CA LEU A 226 8.35 -22.45 0.05
C LEU A 226 6.96 -21.98 -0.41
N LEU A 227 6.08 -21.55 0.50
CA LEU A 227 4.73 -21.09 0.13
C LEU A 227 4.77 -19.67 -0.44
N GLY A 228 5.70 -18.84 0.03
CA GLY A 228 6.01 -17.54 -0.58
C GLY A 228 6.49 -17.69 -2.04
N ILE A 229 7.39 -18.65 -2.31
CA ILE A 229 7.83 -18.96 -3.69
C ILE A 229 6.68 -19.52 -4.52
N ALA A 230 5.89 -20.45 -3.99
CA ALA A 230 4.78 -21.08 -4.73
C ALA A 230 3.78 -20.05 -5.26
N LYS A 231 3.47 -18.99 -4.49
CA LYS A 231 2.55 -17.93 -4.90
C LYS A 231 3.05 -17.07 -6.07
N GLU A 232 4.36 -17.01 -6.27
CA GLU A 232 4.96 -16.25 -7.35
C GLU A 232 5.04 -17.07 -8.66
N ILE A 233 4.87 -18.40 -8.58
CA ILE A 233 4.87 -19.29 -9.74
C ILE A 233 3.48 -19.27 -10.42
N PRO A 234 3.39 -19.02 -11.74
CA PRO A 234 2.13 -19.11 -12.46
C PRO A 234 1.44 -20.48 -12.29
N LYS A 235 0.13 -20.48 -12.00
CA LYS A 235 -0.67 -21.69 -11.75
C LYS A 235 -1.16 -22.40 -13.03
N THR A 236 -0.58 -22.08 -14.20
CA THR A 236 -1.06 -22.55 -15.51
C THR A 236 0.09 -22.90 -16.46
N GLY A 237 -0.23 -23.63 -17.53
CA GLY A 237 0.73 -23.95 -18.60
C GLY A 237 1.94 -24.74 -18.12
N GLU A 238 3.12 -24.41 -18.64
CA GLU A 238 4.40 -25.10 -18.37
C GLU A 238 4.89 -24.93 -16.91
N PHE A 239 4.33 -23.96 -16.16
CA PHE A 239 4.67 -23.70 -14.75
C PHE A 239 3.89 -24.55 -13.76
N LEU A 240 2.78 -25.17 -14.20
CA LEU A 240 1.86 -25.89 -13.32
C LEU A 240 2.56 -27.03 -12.57
N ASN A 241 3.47 -27.76 -13.21
CA ASN A 241 4.21 -28.84 -12.54
C ASN A 241 5.16 -28.30 -11.46
N LEU A 242 5.83 -27.18 -11.72
CA LEU A 242 6.71 -26.54 -10.74
C LEU A 242 5.92 -25.98 -9.55
N TYR A 243 4.74 -25.40 -9.81
CA TYR A 243 3.82 -24.98 -8.76
C TYR A 243 3.36 -26.17 -7.90
N LYS A 244 2.95 -27.29 -8.55
CA LYS A 244 2.58 -28.53 -7.84
C LYS A 244 3.72 -29.03 -6.95
N ASP A 245 4.95 -29.02 -7.44
CA ASP A 245 6.13 -29.43 -6.67
C ASP A 245 6.39 -28.49 -5.48
N ALA A 246 6.26 -27.18 -5.68
CA ALA A 246 6.41 -26.19 -4.62
C ALA A 246 5.35 -26.38 -3.50
N ILE A 247 4.10 -26.61 -3.88
CA ILE A 247 3.03 -26.89 -2.92
C ILE A 247 3.27 -28.21 -2.18
N LYS A 248 3.69 -29.27 -2.87
CA LYS A 248 4.03 -30.55 -2.20
C LYS A 248 5.12 -30.37 -1.14
N LEU A 249 6.15 -29.57 -1.44
CA LEU A 249 7.19 -29.24 -0.48
C LEU A 249 6.63 -28.42 0.70
N ALA A 250 5.72 -27.48 0.45
CA ALA A 250 5.05 -26.72 1.51
C ALA A 250 4.17 -27.61 2.40
N ILE A 251 3.42 -28.55 1.83
CA ILE A 251 2.62 -29.55 2.57
C ILE A 251 3.56 -30.43 3.42
N ALA A 252 4.63 -30.96 2.83
CA ALA A 252 5.60 -31.78 3.54
C ALA A 252 6.26 -31.03 4.71
N ALA A 253 6.56 -29.74 4.54
CA ALA A 253 7.04 -28.91 5.65
C ALA A 253 5.96 -28.73 6.73
N ALA A 254 4.73 -28.43 6.35
CA ALA A 254 3.62 -28.23 7.28
C ALA A 254 3.32 -29.49 8.11
N THR A 255 3.41 -30.69 7.53
CA THR A 255 3.14 -31.96 8.25
C THR A 255 4.18 -32.28 9.33
N THR A 256 5.38 -31.68 9.27
CA THR A 256 6.43 -31.85 10.31
C THR A 256 6.20 -31.01 11.57
N ILE A 257 5.22 -30.11 11.60
CA ILE A 257 4.91 -29.28 12.77
C ILE A 257 4.43 -30.17 13.92
N ASP A 258 5.14 -30.20 15.06
CA ASP A 258 4.84 -31.12 16.17
C ASP A 258 3.44 -30.91 16.80
N GLU A 259 3.05 -29.67 17.07
CA GLU A 259 1.78 -29.33 17.73
C GLU A 259 0.58 -29.43 16.75
N PRO A 260 -0.39 -30.35 16.98
CA PRO A 260 -1.48 -30.63 16.05
C PRO A 260 -2.35 -29.42 15.69
N TYR A 261 -2.59 -28.50 16.63
CA TYR A 261 -3.39 -27.30 16.37
C TYR A 261 -2.75 -26.38 15.31
N TYR A 262 -1.43 -26.17 15.38
CA TYR A 262 -0.71 -25.33 14.40
C TYR A 262 -0.49 -26.05 13.08
N ARG A 263 -0.25 -27.37 13.12
CA ARG A 263 -0.20 -28.20 11.92
C ARG A 263 -1.50 -28.09 11.11
N LYS A 264 -2.65 -28.21 11.79
CA LYS A 264 -3.98 -28.01 11.18
C LYS A 264 -4.08 -26.65 10.50
N TYR A 265 -3.69 -25.59 11.20
CA TYR A 265 -3.81 -24.23 10.67
C TYR A 265 -2.95 -24.01 9.41
N ALA A 266 -1.70 -24.46 9.42
CA ALA A 266 -0.80 -24.38 8.27
C ALA A 266 -1.35 -25.13 7.03
N LEU A 267 -1.92 -26.31 7.24
CA LEU A 267 -2.50 -27.13 6.16
C LEU A 267 -3.82 -26.54 5.65
N SER A 268 -4.68 -26.03 6.54
CA SER A 268 -5.90 -25.29 6.15
C SER A 268 -5.58 -24.12 5.22
N TYR A 269 -4.50 -23.40 5.52
CA TYR A 269 -4.07 -22.28 4.72
C TYR A 269 -3.59 -22.67 3.30
N ILE A 270 -2.82 -23.77 3.20
CA ILE A 270 -2.40 -24.31 1.90
C ILE A 270 -3.63 -24.77 1.10
N ALA A 271 -4.61 -25.41 1.76
CA ALA A 271 -5.83 -25.88 1.11
C ALA A 271 -6.66 -24.73 0.51
N GLU A 272 -6.75 -23.59 1.20
CA GLU A 272 -7.44 -22.40 0.67
C GLU A 272 -6.80 -21.87 -0.63
N ASP A 273 -5.47 -21.92 -0.77
CA ASP A 273 -4.76 -21.48 -1.99
C ASP A 273 -4.94 -22.43 -3.19
N LEU A 274 -5.32 -23.68 -2.92
CA LEU A 274 -5.60 -24.72 -3.93
C LEU A 274 -7.06 -24.76 -4.35
N LEU A 275 -7.94 -24.06 -3.63
CA LEU A 275 -9.37 -24.00 -3.91
C LEU A 275 -9.63 -23.45 -5.33
N ASN A 276 -10.67 -23.95 -5.98
CA ASN A 276 -11.14 -23.50 -7.31
C ASN A 276 -10.23 -23.80 -8.53
N THR A 277 -9.20 -24.66 -8.40
CA THR A 277 -8.37 -25.09 -9.54
C THR A 277 -8.55 -26.60 -9.83
N PRO A 278 -9.27 -26.99 -10.90
CA PRO A 278 -9.56 -28.40 -11.20
C PRO A 278 -8.32 -29.30 -11.27
N GLU A 279 -7.23 -28.81 -11.85
CA GLU A 279 -5.97 -29.54 -12.04
C GLU A 279 -5.17 -29.77 -10.74
N LEU A 280 -5.60 -29.12 -9.65
CA LEU A 280 -5.01 -29.19 -8.31
C LEU A 280 -5.92 -29.90 -7.30
N TYR A 281 -7.09 -30.39 -7.72
CA TYR A 281 -8.10 -30.95 -6.83
C TYR A 281 -7.59 -32.12 -6.00
N ASP A 282 -6.75 -33.00 -6.56
CA ASP A 282 -6.17 -34.13 -5.81
C ASP A 282 -5.25 -33.64 -4.68
N LEU A 283 -4.46 -32.61 -4.94
CA LEU A 283 -3.53 -32.02 -3.96
C LEU A 283 -4.31 -31.24 -2.88
N TYR A 284 -5.37 -30.55 -3.28
CA TYR A 284 -6.32 -29.93 -2.36
C TYR A 284 -6.97 -30.97 -1.44
N LYS A 285 -7.46 -32.08 -2.00
CA LYS A 285 -8.05 -33.19 -1.25
C LYS A 285 -7.07 -33.78 -0.25
N GLU A 286 -5.83 -34.04 -0.67
CA GLU A 286 -4.76 -34.52 0.20
C GLU A 286 -4.49 -33.54 1.36
N THR A 287 -4.36 -32.25 1.05
CA THR A 287 -4.07 -31.19 2.04
C THR A 287 -5.19 -31.06 3.08
N VAL A 288 -6.45 -31.05 2.62
CA VAL A 288 -7.63 -30.99 3.50
C VAL A 288 -7.70 -32.22 4.40
N MET A 289 -7.36 -33.40 3.88
CA MET A 289 -7.31 -34.63 4.67
C MET A 289 -6.20 -34.62 5.74
N GLU A 290 -5.02 -34.08 5.43
CA GLU A 290 -3.96 -33.90 6.42
C GLU A 290 -4.35 -32.86 7.48
N ALA A 291 -5.02 -31.77 7.09
CA ALA A 291 -5.57 -30.79 8.04
C ALA A 291 -6.60 -31.46 8.98
N PHE A 292 -7.45 -32.34 8.45
CA PHE A 292 -8.43 -33.10 9.22
C PHE A 292 -7.78 -34.07 10.21
N LYS A 293 -6.73 -34.79 9.79
CA LYS A 293 -5.95 -35.64 10.70
C LYS A 293 -5.31 -34.81 11.82
N ALA A 294 -4.72 -33.65 11.49
CA ALA A 294 -4.14 -32.76 12.47
C ALA A 294 -5.19 -32.21 13.47
N ALA A 295 -6.37 -31.84 12.99
CA ALA A 295 -7.49 -31.41 13.85
C ALA A 295 -7.92 -32.53 14.82
N ASN A 296 -8.04 -33.77 14.34
CA ASN A 296 -8.39 -34.93 15.18
C ASN A 296 -7.34 -35.23 16.26
N ASN A 297 -6.08 -34.95 15.99
CA ASN A 297 -4.99 -35.20 16.93
C ASN A 297 -4.88 -34.13 18.03
N VAL A 298 -5.69 -33.07 17.99
CA VAL A 298 -5.75 -32.08 19.08
C VAL A 298 -6.25 -32.75 20.36
N VAL A 299 -5.45 -32.64 21.43
CA VAL A 299 -5.68 -33.37 22.69
C VAL A 299 -6.94 -32.86 23.40
N GLU A 300 -7.07 -31.54 23.55
CA GLU A 300 -8.15 -30.89 24.30
C GLU A 300 -9.50 -31.01 23.58
N PRO A 301 -10.52 -31.71 24.14
CA PRO A 301 -11.76 -32.01 23.44
C PRO A 301 -12.54 -30.81 22.87
N VAL A 302 -12.62 -29.69 23.60
CA VAL A 302 -13.32 -28.48 23.13
C VAL A 302 -12.58 -27.86 21.94
N VAL A 303 -11.25 -27.77 22.04
CA VAL A 303 -10.39 -27.19 21.00
C VAL A 303 -10.39 -28.08 19.76
N ARG A 304 -10.37 -29.41 19.95
CA ARG A 304 -10.49 -30.39 18.86
C ARG A 304 -11.79 -30.20 18.09
N ILE A 305 -12.92 -30.04 18.77
CA ILE A 305 -14.22 -29.85 18.13
C ILE A 305 -14.27 -28.56 17.29
N HIS A 306 -13.80 -27.43 17.83
CA HIS A 306 -13.68 -26.19 17.05
C HIS A 306 -12.73 -26.35 15.86
N ALA A 307 -11.57 -26.98 16.07
CA ALA A 307 -10.60 -27.23 15.00
C ALA A 307 -11.21 -28.09 13.88
N LEU A 308 -12.00 -29.10 14.22
CA LEU A 308 -12.70 -29.96 13.27
C LEU A 308 -13.76 -29.18 12.47
N ILE A 309 -14.59 -28.37 13.13
CA ILE A 309 -15.58 -27.50 12.43
C ILE A 309 -14.88 -26.58 11.43
N ASP A 310 -13.73 -26.01 11.79
CA ASP A 310 -12.98 -25.16 10.88
C ASP A 310 -12.44 -25.91 9.67
N VAL A 311 -11.91 -27.13 9.84
CA VAL A 311 -11.48 -27.94 8.69
C VAL A 311 -12.67 -28.36 7.83
N LEU A 312 -13.82 -28.68 8.43
CA LEU A 312 -15.03 -29.05 7.68
C LEU A 312 -15.53 -27.95 6.75
N LYS A 313 -15.33 -26.67 7.09
CA LYS A 313 -15.64 -25.55 6.19
C LYS A 313 -14.83 -25.59 4.89
N LEU A 314 -13.68 -26.25 4.90
CA LEU A 314 -12.82 -26.46 3.74
C LEU A 314 -13.19 -27.71 2.95
N PHE A 315 -14.17 -28.50 3.37
CA PHE A 315 -14.52 -29.71 2.61
C PHE A 315 -15.26 -29.32 1.33
N PRO A 316 -14.85 -29.84 0.16
CA PRO A 316 -15.64 -29.66 -1.05
C PRO A 316 -16.99 -30.37 -0.87
N LYS A 317 -18.03 -29.84 -1.52
CA LYS A 317 -19.39 -30.40 -1.50
C LYS A 317 -19.49 -31.64 -2.40
N THR A 318 -18.64 -32.63 -2.15
CA THR A 318 -18.55 -33.89 -2.90
C THR A 318 -18.76 -35.08 -1.95
N ALA A 319 -19.23 -36.19 -2.49
CA ALA A 319 -19.52 -37.40 -1.71
C ALA A 319 -18.29 -37.97 -0.99
N ASP A 320 -17.09 -37.68 -1.50
CA ASP A 320 -15.80 -38.15 -1.00
C ASP A 320 -15.53 -37.86 0.49
N PHE A 321 -16.14 -36.81 1.03
CA PHE A 321 -15.93 -36.34 2.40
C PHE A 321 -17.09 -36.65 3.36
N PHE A 322 -18.11 -37.36 2.87
CA PHE A 322 -19.30 -37.71 3.65
C PHE A 322 -18.96 -38.50 4.94
N PRO A 323 -18.05 -39.51 4.93
CA PRO A 323 -17.70 -40.25 6.14
C PRO A 323 -17.09 -39.36 7.24
N GLN A 324 -16.21 -38.43 6.88
CA GLN A 324 -15.53 -37.53 7.81
C GLN A 324 -16.51 -36.49 8.37
N LEU A 325 -17.41 -35.98 7.53
CA LEU A 325 -18.49 -35.08 7.93
C LEU A 325 -19.45 -35.76 8.92
N GLN A 326 -19.90 -36.98 8.60
CA GLN A 326 -20.75 -37.79 9.47
C GLN A 326 -20.08 -38.04 10.82
N GLN A 327 -18.82 -38.46 10.82
CA GLN A 327 -18.08 -38.75 12.05
C GLN A 327 -17.92 -37.49 12.91
N THR A 328 -17.55 -36.36 12.31
CA THR A 328 -17.35 -35.11 13.04
C THR A 328 -18.64 -34.58 13.65
N LEU A 329 -19.75 -34.59 12.89
CA LEU A 329 -21.06 -34.19 13.43
C LEU A 329 -21.47 -35.10 14.59
N LYS A 330 -21.21 -36.40 14.50
CA LYS A 330 -21.44 -37.34 15.59
C LYS A 330 -20.58 -37.01 16.80
N ASP A 331 -19.28 -36.75 16.63
CA ASP A 331 -18.35 -36.42 17.73
C ASP A 331 -18.75 -35.10 18.45
N ILE A 332 -19.16 -34.08 17.69
CA ILE A 332 -19.65 -32.80 18.23
C ILE A 332 -20.89 -33.02 19.09
N LEU A 333 -21.85 -33.81 18.60
CA LEU A 333 -23.12 -34.03 19.27
C LEU A 333 -22.98 -34.99 20.45
N GLU A 334 -22.12 -36.00 20.35
CA GLU A 334 -21.75 -36.89 21.46
C GLU A 334 -21.09 -36.12 22.60
N PHE A 335 -20.17 -35.19 22.28
CA PHE A 335 -19.49 -34.39 23.30
C PHE A 335 -20.45 -33.59 24.20
N TYR A 336 -21.58 -33.11 23.68
CA TYR A 336 -22.59 -32.40 24.48
C TYR A 336 -23.76 -33.27 24.97
N SER A 337 -24.00 -34.44 24.38
CA SER A 337 -25.08 -35.34 24.80
C SER A 337 -24.71 -36.25 25.98
N VAL A 338 -23.42 -36.33 26.36
CA VAL A 338 -22.97 -37.08 27.54
C VAL A 338 -23.13 -36.25 28.82
N LYS A 339 -24.20 -36.52 29.60
CA LYS A 339 -24.26 -36.13 31.01
C LYS A 339 -23.03 -36.72 31.72
N ARG A 340 -22.24 -35.84 32.36
CA ARG A 340 -21.21 -36.12 33.41
C ARG A 340 -19.72 -36.17 33.02
N ARG A 341 -19.25 -35.52 31.93
CA ARG A 341 -17.79 -35.38 31.62
C ARG A 341 -17.28 -33.96 31.32
N LEU A 342 -18.00 -32.94 31.76
CA LEU A 342 -17.58 -31.53 31.57
C LEU A 342 -17.32 -30.83 32.92
N SER A 343 -17.10 -31.61 33.98
CA SER A 343 -16.78 -31.12 35.32
C SER A 343 -15.32 -30.72 35.48
N ASP A 344 -14.44 -31.14 34.56
CA ASP A 344 -13.00 -30.88 34.62
C ASP A 344 -12.58 -30.02 33.43
N ILE A 345 -12.93 -28.73 33.47
CA ILE A 345 -12.21 -27.69 32.71
C ILE A 345 -11.06 -27.28 33.62
N SER A 346 -9.81 -27.56 33.23
CA SER A 346 -8.65 -27.44 34.12
C SER A 346 -8.29 -25.97 34.37
N ALA A 347 -7.59 -25.70 35.47
CA ALA A 347 -7.18 -24.34 35.87
C ALA A 347 -6.43 -23.57 34.76
N ILE A 348 -5.80 -24.26 33.79
CA ILE A 348 -5.13 -23.63 32.64
C ILE A 348 -6.10 -23.00 31.65
N GLU A 349 -7.29 -23.57 31.44
CA GLU A 349 -8.31 -23.01 30.53
C GLU A 349 -8.98 -21.78 31.15
N VAL A 350 -9.09 -21.78 32.47
CA VAL A 350 -9.48 -20.61 33.25
C VAL A 350 -8.37 -19.56 33.20
N ILE A 351 -7.08 -19.95 33.23
CA ILE A 351 -5.95 -19.01 33.13
C ILE A 351 -5.85 -18.38 31.74
N ASP A 352 -5.96 -19.13 30.64
CA ASP A 352 -5.99 -18.57 29.28
C ASP A 352 -7.18 -17.63 29.08
N PHE A 353 -8.32 -17.99 29.65
CA PHE A 353 -9.50 -17.13 29.65
C PHE A 353 -9.30 -15.87 30.52
N ILE A 354 -8.63 -15.99 31.67
CA ILE A 354 -8.29 -14.88 32.58
C ILE A 354 -7.26 -13.94 31.94
N LEU A 355 -6.25 -14.45 31.22
CA LEU A 355 -5.25 -13.67 30.50
C LEU A 355 -5.88 -12.85 29.37
N VAL A 356 -6.82 -13.45 28.62
CA VAL A 356 -7.65 -12.74 27.61
C VAL A 356 -8.62 -11.74 28.26
N ALA A 357 -9.07 -11.99 29.49
CA ALA A 357 -9.97 -11.10 30.23
C ALA A 357 -9.23 -9.93 30.92
N GLU A 358 -7.96 -10.11 31.31
CA GLU A 358 -7.07 -9.07 31.82
C GLU A 358 -6.63 -8.09 30.75
N GLU A 359 -6.30 -8.58 29.54
CA GLU A 359 -6.06 -7.75 28.35
C GLU A 359 -7.26 -6.84 27.98
N LYS A 360 -8.47 -7.22 28.39
CA LYS A 360 -9.73 -6.49 28.14
C LYS A 360 -10.29 -5.76 29.37
N GLY A 361 -9.55 -5.70 30.48
CA GLY A 361 -9.93 -4.97 31.70
C GLY A 361 -11.22 -5.46 32.36
N ILE A 362 -11.55 -6.76 32.24
CA ILE A 362 -12.79 -7.33 32.77
C ILE A 362 -12.61 -7.64 34.28
N ARG A 363 -13.35 -6.93 35.15
CA ARG A 363 -13.35 -7.12 36.63
C ARG A 363 -13.60 -8.58 37.03
N ASP A 364 -13.00 -9.03 38.13
CA ASP A 364 -13.02 -10.44 38.59
C ASP A 364 -14.42 -11.05 38.78
N GLU A 365 -15.43 -10.24 39.05
CA GLU A 365 -16.84 -10.67 39.13
C GLU A 365 -17.41 -11.17 37.79
N LYS A 366 -16.90 -10.65 36.64
CA LYS A 366 -17.28 -11.12 35.30
C LYS A 366 -16.45 -12.33 34.84
N LYS A 367 -15.25 -12.55 35.39
CA LYS A 367 -14.44 -13.75 35.14
C LYS A 367 -15.15 -15.02 35.63
N LYS A 368 -15.92 -14.93 36.73
CA LYS A 368 -16.85 -15.98 37.23
C LYS A 368 -18.06 -16.27 36.31
N ARG A 369 -18.32 -15.46 35.26
CA ARG A 369 -19.49 -15.62 34.36
C ARG A 369 -19.23 -16.47 33.11
N PHE A 370 -18.01 -16.94 32.87
CA PHE A 370 -17.70 -17.79 31.70
C PHE A 370 -17.97 -19.25 32.03
N THR A 371 -19.26 -19.57 32.01
CA THR A 371 -19.78 -20.90 32.28
C THR A 371 -19.71 -21.75 31.02
N LYS A 372 -19.61 -23.08 31.20
CA LYS A 372 -19.82 -24.13 30.19
C LYS A 372 -20.94 -23.81 29.17
N THR A 373 -22.00 -23.14 29.63
CA THR A 373 -23.14 -22.69 28.83
C THR A 373 -22.77 -21.70 27.71
N LYS A 374 -21.81 -20.80 27.95
CA LYS A 374 -21.40 -19.79 26.96
C LYS A 374 -20.57 -20.38 25.81
N TYR A 375 -19.70 -21.36 26.09
CA TYR A 375 -18.95 -22.07 25.05
C TYR A 375 -19.87 -22.92 24.18
N ALA A 376 -20.79 -23.63 24.81
CA ALA A 376 -21.78 -24.41 24.09
C ALA A 376 -22.71 -23.55 23.22
N TYR A 377 -22.99 -22.30 23.63
CA TYR A 377 -23.70 -21.33 22.80
C TYR A 377 -22.92 -20.90 21.55
N ILE A 378 -21.61 -20.62 21.69
CA ILE A 378 -20.74 -20.25 20.56
C ILE A 378 -20.70 -21.39 19.55
N LEU A 379 -20.46 -22.60 20.03
CA LEU A 379 -20.37 -23.78 19.17
C LEU A 379 -21.70 -24.14 18.52
N ALA A 380 -22.82 -24.01 19.24
CA ALA A 380 -24.16 -24.19 18.67
C ALA A 380 -24.39 -23.27 17.46
N LYS A 381 -23.97 -22.00 17.57
CA LYS A 381 -24.08 -21.03 16.49
C LYS A 381 -23.20 -21.39 15.29
N GLU A 382 -21.96 -21.81 15.52
CA GLU A 382 -21.05 -22.24 14.45
C GLU A 382 -21.55 -23.50 13.73
N LEU A 383 -22.03 -24.49 14.52
CA LEU A 383 -22.62 -25.71 14.00
C LEU A 383 -23.89 -25.41 13.18
N GLU A 384 -24.74 -24.49 13.64
CA GLU A 384 -25.93 -24.05 12.89
C GLU A 384 -25.56 -23.40 11.57
N GLN A 385 -24.63 -22.45 11.58
CA GLN A 385 -24.19 -21.76 10.36
C GLN A 385 -23.62 -22.73 9.34
N PHE A 386 -22.81 -23.70 9.79
CA PHE A 386 -22.27 -24.74 8.93
C PHE A 386 -23.37 -25.71 8.47
N GLY A 387 -24.22 -26.18 9.38
CA GLY A 387 -25.28 -27.16 9.10
C GLY A 387 -26.33 -26.66 8.11
N LEU A 388 -26.64 -25.36 8.11
CA LEU A 388 -27.53 -24.72 7.13
C LEU A 388 -26.91 -24.62 5.72
N GLN A 389 -25.62 -24.91 5.56
CA GLN A 389 -24.95 -24.98 4.25
C GLN A 389 -24.90 -26.40 3.68
N LEU A 390 -25.34 -27.40 4.45
CA LEU A 390 -25.36 -28.81 4.09
C LEU A 390 -26.58 -29.12 3.24
N ASN A 391 -26.37 -29.79 2.12
CA ASN A 391 -27.43 -30.21 1.20
C ASN A 391 -27.61 -31.74 1.15
N ASP A 392 -27.14 -32.44 2.19
CA ASP A 392 -27.15 -33.91 2.24
C ASP A 392 -28.21 -34.42 3.22
N ILE A 393 -29.36 -34.83 2.67
CA ILE A 393 -30.50 -35.31 3.45
C ILE A 393 -30.20 -36.59 4.25
N ARG A 394 -29.12 -37.33 3.95
CA ARG A 394 -28.72 -38.51 4.75
C ARG A 394 -28.34 -38.12 6.17
N LEU A 395 -27.92 -36.88 6.39
CA LEU A 395 -27.61 -36.34 7.71
C LEU A 395 -28.84 -36.18 8.61
N ILE A 396 -30.06 -36.20 8.05
CA ILE A 396 -31.29 -36.18 8.85
C ILE A 396 -31.31 -37.36 9.82
N GLU A 397 -30.96 -38.56 9.37
CA GLU A 397 -30.97 -39.76 10.24
C GLU A 397 -29.94 -39.66 11.37
N ILE A 398 -28.82 -38.98 11.11
CA ILE A 398 -27.77 -38.73 12.08
C ILE A 398 -28.18 -37.67 13.09
N LEU A 399 -28.82 -36.58 12.64
CA LEU A 399 -29.14 -35.41 13.45
C LEU A 399 -30.48 -35.51 14.19
N LYS A 400 -31.45 -36.27 13.65
CA LYS A 400 -32.81 -36.39 14.20
C LYS A 400 -32.85 -36.92 15.63
N PRO A 401 -32.05 -37.93 16.04
CA PRO A 401 -31.94 -38.34 17.44
C PRO A 401 -31.54 -37.18 18.37
N TYR A 402 -30.87 -36.16 17.82
CA TYR A 402 -30.36 -35.02 18.57
C TYR A 402 -31.32 -33.81 18.65
N THR A 403 -32.55 -33.95 18.18
CA THR A 403 -33.58 -32.89 18.27
C THR A 403 -34.43 -32.97 19.55
N HIS A 404 -34.28 -34.04 20.33
CA HIS A 404 -35.10 -34.30 21.52
C HIS A 404 -34.68 -33.50 22.75
N VAL A 405 -35.62 -33.31 23.69
CA VAL A 405 -35.49 -32.41 24.86
C VAL A 405 -34.27 -32.71 25.75
N TRP A 406 -33.70 -33.90 25.65
CA TRP A 406 -32.68 -34.40 26.57
C TRP A 406 -31.27 -33.88 26.26
N ILE A 407 -31.09 -33.17 25.16
CA ILE A 407 -29.80 -32.54 24.81
C ILE A 407 -29.65 -31.21 25.51
N GLN A 408 -28.50 -31.05 26.14
CA GLN A 408 -28.11 -29.86 26.87
C GLN A 408 -26.75 -29.37 26.35
N PRO A 409 -26.62 -28.07 26.07
CA PRO A 409 -27.58 -27.00 26.38
C PRO A 409 -28.69 -26.84 25.34
N LYS A 410 -29.80 -26.21 25.75
CA LYS A 410 -31.00 -25.97 24.93
C LYS A 410 -30.67 -25.31 23.59
N GLU A 411 -29.68 -24.43 23.57
CA GLU A 411 -29.27 -23.68 22.39
C GLU A 411 -28.67 -24.60 21.31
N LEU A 412 -27.85 -25.59 21.70
CA LEU A 412 -27.31 -26.58 20.77
C LEU A 412 -28.42 -27.46 20.18
N ARG A 413 -29.36 -27.90 21.02
CA ARG A 413 -30.53 -28.65 20.56
C ARG A 413 -31.34 -27.86 19.54
N ASN A 414 -31.62 -26.58 19.81
CA ASN A 414 -32.36 -25.72 18.89
C ASN A 414 -31.65 -25.56 17.54
N SER A 415 -30.32 -25.40 17.56
CA SER A 415 -29.52 -25.33 16.33
C SER A 415 -29.61 -26.63 15.53
N VAL A 416 -29.54 -27.79 16.17
CA VAL A 416 -29.71 -29.09 15.51
C VAL A 416 -31.13 -29.25 14.93
N THR A 417 -32.16 -28.85 15.67
CA THR A 417 -33.54 -28.84 15.19
C THR A 417 -33.68 -28.03 13.91
N ARG A 418 -33.12 -26.83 13.85
CA ARG A 418 -33.15 -25.99 12.63
C ARG A 418 -32.42 -26.62 11.46
N ILE A 419 -31.29 -27.29 11.69
CA ILE A 419 -30.57 -28.01 10.62
C ILE A 419 -31.43 -29.16 10.09
N VAL A 420 -32.06 -29.94 10.99
CA VAL A 420 -32.96 -31.03 10.59
C VAL A 420 -34.17 -30.51 9.82
N GLU A 421 -34.82 -29.44 10.28
CA GLU A 421 -35.93 -28.78 9.58
C GLU A 421 -35.51 -28.29 8.19
N HIS A 422 -34.32 -27.67 8.09
CA HIS A 422 -33.75 -27.26 6.82
C HIS A 422 -33.57 -28.45 5.87
N LEU A 423 -32.92 -29.52 6.31
CA LEU A 423 -32.68 -30.71 5.48
C LEU A 423 -33.99 -31.45 5.12
N GLU A 424 -34.96 -31.53 6.05
CA GLU A 424 -36.29 -32.08 5.78
C GLU A 424 -37.06 -31.24 4.74
N SER A 425 -36.89 -29.91 4.73
CA SER A 425 -37.45 -29.03 3.70
C SER A 425 -36.87 -29.29 2.29
N LEU A 426 -35.64 -29.80 2.21
CA LEU A 426 -35.03 -30.21 0.94
C LEU A 426 -35.61 -31.54 0.43
N LYS A 427 -36.12 -32.40 1.32
CA LYS A 427 -36.70 -33.72 0.99
C LYS A 427 -37.95 -33.62 0.13
N THR A 428 -38.77 -32.57 0.29
CA THR A 428 -39.98 -32.33 -0.52
C THR A 428 -39.70 -31.64 -1.85
N ARG A 429 -38.46 -31.19 -2.10
CA ARG A 429 -38.04 -30.51 -3.33
C ARG A 429 -37.24 -31.40 -4.28
N PHE A 430 -36.97 -32.65 -3.90
CA PHE A 430 -36.05 -33.55 -4.62
C PHE A 430 -36.78 -34.77 -5.20
N HIS A 431 -37.09 -34.73 -6.50
CA HIS A 431 -37.41 -35.92 -7.29
C HIS A 431 -36.27 -36.20 -8.27
N GLY A 432 -35.47 -37.21 -7.92
CA GLY A 432 -34.73 -38.08 -8.87
C GLY A 432 -33.89 -37.43 -9.96
N LYS A 433 -32.69 -36.97 -9.62
CA LYS A 433 -31.42 -37.18 -10.36
C LYS A 433 -30.27 -36.53 -9.60
N GLU A 434 -29.10 -37.17 -9.57
CA GLU A 434 -27.85 -36.55 -9.14
C GLU A 434 -27.65 -35.26 -9.94
N ILE A 435 -27.74 -34.11 -9.28
CA ILE A 435 -27.43 -32.83 -9.89
C ILE A 435 -25.97 -32.52 -9.59
N GLU A 436 -25.16 -32.54 -10.65
CA GLU A 436 -23.88 -31.88 -10.76
C GLU A 436 -23.96 -30.47 -10.17
N ARG A 437 -22.94 -30.12 -9.36
CA ARG A 437 -22.57 -28.81 -8.82
C ARG A 437 -23.65 -27.71 -8.84
N PRO A 438 -24.05 -27.16 -7.67
CA PRO A 438 -24.78 -25.89 -7.68
C PRO A 438 -23.92 -24.80 -8.32
N VAL A 439 -24.32 -24.38 -9.53
CA VAL A 439 -23.95 -23.07 -10.08
C VAL A 439 -24.65 -22.05 -9.20
N PHE A 440 -23.88 -21.28 -8.44
CA PHE A 440 -24.43 -20.17 -7.67
C PHE A 440 -24.99 -19.13 -8.64
N VAL A 441 -26.29 -18.90 -8.53
CA VAL A 441 -26.99 -17.81 -9.21
C VAL A 441 -26.40 -16.50 -8.73
N ASN A 442 -25.95 -15.71 -9.70
CA ASN A 442 -25.43 -14.35 -9.55
C ASN A 442 -26.32 -13.48 -8.66
N GLU A 443 -25.79 -12.99 -7.54
CA GLU A 443 -26.18 -11.68 -7.03
C GLU A 443 -25.24 -10.65 -7.65
N TYR A 444 -25.84 -9.90 -8.58
CA TYR A 444 -25.33 -8.66 -9.14
C TYR A 444 -24.91 -7.70 -8.03
N PHE A 445 -23.63 -7.68 -7.69
CA PHE A 445 -22.92 -6.40 -7.70
C PHE A 445 -22.70 -6.06 -9.16
N PRO A 446 -22.85 -4.82 -9.63
CA PRO A 446 -22.18 -4.43 -10.86
C PRO A 446 -20.68 -4.56 -10.57
N ALA A 447 -20.15 -5.75 -10.82
CA ALA A 447 -18.84 -5.86 -11.41
C ALA A 447 -18.85 -4.82 -12.54
N TYR A 448 -17.93 -3.88 -12.48
CA TYR A 448 -17.56 -3.07 -13.63
C TYR A 448 -17.15 -4.06 -14.73
N SER A 449 -18.16 -4.51 -15.48
CA SER A 449 -17.99 -5.22 -16.72
C SER A 449 -17.13 -4.33 -17.60
N GLY A 450 -16.15 -4.93 -18.28
CA GLY A 450 -15.25 -4.27 -19.19
C GLY A 450 -15.97 -3.63 -20.38
N LYS A 451 -16.68 -2.54 -20.13
CA LYS A 451 -16.89 -1.46 -21.08
C LYS A 451 -16.04 -0.31 -20.60
N ARG A 452 -15.03 0.03 -21.42
CA ARG A 452 -14.49 1.39 -21.47
C ARG A 452 -15.66 2.37 -21.42
N LEU A 453 -15.88 2.99 -20.26
CA LEU A 453 -16.44 4.33 -20.19
C LEU A 453 -15.36 5.25 -20.74
N LYS A 454 -15.33 5.35 -22.07
CA LYS A 454 -14.88 6.58 -22.70
C LYS A 454 -15.96 7.62 -22.44
N THR A 455 -15.48 8.82 -22.14
CA THR A 455 -16.14 10.13 -21.97
C THR A 455 -16.66 10.42 -20.56
N GLY A 456 -16.20 11.44 -19.85
CA GLY A 456 -15.19 12.44 -20.22
C GLY A 456 -14.85 13.36 -19.04
N VAL A 457 -13.68 13.16 -18.46
CA VAL A 457 -12.50 14.01 -18.63
C VAL A 457 -11.33 13.04 -18.52
N THR A 458 -10.65 12.73 -19.61
CA THR A 458 -9.32 12.13 -19.51
C THR A 458 -8.47 13.16 -18.77
N GLN A 459 -8.29 13.00 -17.45
CA GLN A 459 -7.05 13.46 -16.84
C GLN A 459 -5.97 12.67 -17.56
N THR A 460 -5.33 13.31 -18.53
CA THR A 460 -4.08 12.83 -19.10
C THR A 460 -3.16 12.64 -17.91
N ILE A 461 -2.97 11.39 -17.49
CA ILE A 461 -2.03 11.05 -16.42
C ILE A 461 -0.70 11.67 -16.84
N ALA A 462 -0.20 12.60 -16.01
CA ALA A 462 1.05 13.28 -16.29
C ALA A 462 2.13 12.23 -16.54
N LYS A 463 2.75 12.27 -17.72
CA LYS A 463 3.76 11.29 -18.13
C LYS A 463 5.07 11.57 -17.41
N ASP A 464 5.33 12.82 -17.07
CA ASP A 464 6.47 13.24 -16.28
C ASP A 464 6.02 14.23 -15.21
N CYS A 465 6.22 13.91 -13.94
CA CYS A 465 5.91 14.80 -12.85
C CYS A 465 7.04 14.91 -11.84
N ILE A 466 7.15 16.09 -11.23
CA ILE A 466 8.07 16.34 -10.11
C ILE A 466 7.23 16.59 -8.85
N SER A 467 7.61 15.98 -7.74
CA SER A 467 7.01 16.24 -6.44
C SER A 467 8.00 16.96 -5.54
N ILE A 468 7.54 17.99 -4.85
CA ILE A 468 8.29 18.77 -3.88
C ILE A 468 7.56 18.65 -2.55
N ASP A 469 8.10 17.85 -1.64
CA ASP A 469 7.71 17.90 -0.25
C ASP A 469 8.34 19.12 0.41
N LEU A 470 7.57 20.21 0.51
CA LEU A 470 8.06 21.50 0.99
C LEU A 470 8.00 21.54 2.52
N GLY A 471 8.89 20.82 3.20
CA GLY A 471 8.91 20.75 4.67
C GLY A 471 9.52 21.99 5.34
N ALA A 472 9.25 22.16 6.64
CA ALA A 472 9.72 23.34 7.41
C ALA A 472 11.22 23.31 7.70
N THR A 473 11.79 22.11 7.88
CA THR A 473 13.22 21.89 8.16
C THR A 473 13.95 21.34 6.95
N ASN A 474 13.31 20.42 6.22
CA ASN A 474 13.87 19.74 5.06
C ASN A 474 12.85 19.72 3.94
N THR A 475 13.32 19.91 2.70
CA THR A 475 12.57 19.76 1.47
C THR A 475 13.04 18.49 0.74
N VAL A 476 12.12 17.67 0.26
CA VAL A 476 12.44 16.44 -0.49
C VAL A 476 11.85 16.53 -1.89
N ILE A 477 12.63 16.18 -2.90
CA ILE A 477 12.21 16.30 -4.30
C ILE A 477 12.36 14.95 -4.98
N MET A 478 11.31 14.54 -5.69
CA MET A 478 11.33 13.33 -6.51
C MET A 478 10.79 13.60 -7.90
N ARG A 479 11.18 12.78 -8.87
CA ARG A 479 10.65 12.77 -10.24
C ARG A 479 10.07 11.41 -10.55
N ARG A 480 8.90 11.37 -11.18
CA ARG A 480 8.32 10.15 -11.74
C ARG A 480 8.11 10.32 -13.23
N ARG A 481 8.70 9.42 -14.01
CA ARG A 481 8.43 9.26 -15.43
C ARG A 481 7.40 8.15 -15.66
N TRP A 482 6.80 8.14 -16.83
CA TRP A 482 5.77 7.18 -17.20
C TRP A 482 6.29 5.74 -17.07
N GLY A 483 5.58 4.89 -16.32
CA GLY A 483 5.95 3.49 -16.13
C GLY A 483 7.12 3.23 -15.17
N SER A 484 7.73 4.27 -14.59
CA SER A 484 8.87 4.15 -13.66
C SER A 484 8.45 4.45 -12.21
N GLN A 485 9.17 3.88 -11.26
CA GLN A 485 9.08 4.28 -9.85
C GLN A 485 9.65 5.70 -9.66
N PRO A 486 9.13 6.49 -8.71
CA PRO A 486 9.70 7.80 -8.41
C PRO A 486 11.13 7.72 -7.88
N GLU A 487 12.00 8.62 -8.35
CA GLU A 487 13.41 8.70 -7.95
C GLU A 487 13.70 10.06 -7.29
N PHE A 488 14.63 10.09 -6.33
CA PHE A 488 15.07 11.33 -5.71
C PHE A 488 15.82 12.23 -6.69
N ILE A 489 15.52 13.52 -6.65
CA ILE A 489 16.34 14.53 -7.32
C ILE A 489 17.38 15.05 -6.31
N THR A 490 18.66 14.86 -6.63
CA THR A 490 19.75 15.48 -5.89
C THR A 490 20.13 16.79 -6.57
N LEU A 491 19.89 17.92 -5.90
CA LEU A 491 20.29 19.24 -6.38
C LEU A 491 21.74 19.48 -5.95
N ASN A 492 22.65 19.45 -6.92
CA ASN A 492 24.08 19.64 -6.66
C ASN A 492 24.31 20.91 -5.82
N SER A 493 25.31 20.85 -4.92
CA SER A 493 25.70 21.90 -3.96
C SER A 493 24.72 22.32 -2.87
N VAL A 494 23.40 22.15 -3.03
CA VAL A 494 22.40 22.54 -2.01
C VAL A 494 21.74 21.36 -1.28
N SER A 495 21.79 20.16 -1.85
CA SER A 495 21.29 18.93 -1.21
C SER A 495 22.31 18.33 -0.23
N ARG A 496 21.79 17.71 0.83
CA ARG A 496 22.49 16.83 1.77
C ARG A 496 21.94 15.42 1.62
N GLN A 497 22.80 14.41 1.72
CA GLN A 497 22.38 13.01 1.79
C GLN A 497 22.13 12.59 3.24
N TYR A 498 20.99 11.95 3.48
CA TYR A 498 20.64 11.30 4.73
C TYR A 498 20.31 9.83 4.45
N ASN A 499 21.29 8.95 4.69
CA ASN A 499 21.28 7.57 4.18
C ASN A 499 21.08 7.56 2.65
N GLU A 500 20.00 6.94 2.16
CA GLU A 500 19.63 6.88 0.74
C GLU A 500 18.69 8.02 0.31
N VAL A 501 18.38 8.96 1.21
CA VAL A 501 17.42 10.05 0.97
C VAL A 501 18.16 11.37 0.69
N SER A 502 17.91 11.94 -0.47
CA SER A 502 18.35 13.30 -0.81
C SER A 502 17.39 14.34 -0.24
N ILE A 503 17.91 15.23 0.61
CA ILE A 503 17.13 16.31 1.23
C ILE A 503 17.80 17.66 0.95
N VAL A 504 17.01 18.73 0.85
CA VAL A 504 17.48 20.12 0.80
C VAL A 504 17.06 20.78 2.11
N PRO A 505 17.99 21.19 2.99
CA PRO A 505 17.62 21.94 4.18
C PRO A 505 16.79 23.19 3.82
N THR A 506 15.66 23.41 4.47
CA THR A 506 14.77 24.56 4.22
C THR A 506 15.33 25.80 4.93
N ILE A 507 16.47 26.25 4.43
CA ILE A 507 17.26 27.38 4.93
C ILE A 507 17.49 28.34 3.77
N LEU A 508 17.42 29.64 4.05
CA LEU A 508 17.64 30.71 3.07
C LEU A 508 18.68 31.69 3.59
N SER A 509 19.71 31.95 2.80
CA SER A 509 20.60 33.10 2.99
C SER A 509 20.21 34.21 2.03
N ILE A 510 19.80 35.36 2.57
CA ILE A 510 19.55 36.56 1.74
C ILE A 510 20.88 37.13 1.24
N LYS A 511 21.91 37.12 2.08
CA LYS A 511 23.22 37.72 1.80
C LYS A 511 23.94 37.03 0.64
N SER A 512 23.88 35.70 0.60
CA SER A 512 24.53 34.89 -0.44
C SER A 512 23.59 34.44 -1.57
N ASP A 513 22.31 34.82 -1.52
CA ASP A 513 21.25 34.35 -2.43
C ASP A 513 21.27 32.82 -2.62
N SER A 514 21.42 32.08 -1.52
CA SER A 514 21.60 30.63 -1.53
C SER A 514 20.64 29.91 -0.57
N ILE A 515 20.46 28.61 -0.79
CA ILE A 515 19.59 27.75 0.01
C ILE A 515 20.30 26.45 0.41
N GLY A 516 19.66 25.67 1.27
CA GLY A 516 20.14 24.34 1.61
C GLY A 516 21.52 24.37 2.27
N THR A 517 22.40 23.45 1.88
CA THR A 517 23.77 23.36 2.43
C THR A 517 24.68 24.54 2.07
N MET A 518 24.29 25.40 1.12
CA MET A 518 25.08 26.59 0.76
C MET A 518 24.79 27.81 1.65
N ALA A 519 23.62 27.85 2.29
CA ALA A 519 23.22 28.94 3.18
C ALA A 519 23.94 28.81 4.54
N THR A 520 25.23 29.16 4.56
CA THR A 520 26.17 28.90 5.66
C THR A 520 26.49 30.12 6.52
N ASP A 521 25.97 31.30 6.19
CA ASP A 521 26.19 32.52 6.96
C ASP A 521 25.33 32.57 8.24
N ASP A 522 25.85 33.27 9.25
CA ASP A 522 25.22 33.41 10.58
C ASP A 522 23.84 34.10 10.55
N GLU A 523 23.49 34.77 9.45
CA GLU A 523 22.19 35.44 9.23
C GLU A 523 21.19 34.57 8.44
N ALA A 524 21.50 33.30 8.20
CA ALA A 524 20.61 32.40 7.46
C ALA A 524 19.24 32.26 8.15
N ILE A 525 18.19 32.46 7.37
CA ILE A 525 16.81 32.44 7.80
C ILE A 525 16.30 31.00 7.75
N THR A 526 15.81 30.52 8.88
CA THR A 526 15.18 29.21 9.05
C THR A 526 13.73 29.37 9.46
N ASN A 527 12.97 28.25 9.45
CA ASN A 527 11.61 28.18 10.00
C ASN A 527 10.58 29.16 9.38
N PHE A 528 10.87 29.72 8.20
CA PHE A 528 9.97 30.67 7.54
C PHE A 528 8.68 30.01 7.02
N LYS A 529 8.65 28.68 6.83
CA LYS A 529 7.39 27.93 6.62
C LYS A 529 6.46 28.07 7.81
N ARG A 530 6.96 27.91 9.05
CA ARG A 530 6.16 28.03 10.27
C ARG A 530 5.60 29.43 10.44
N THR A 531 6.40 30.46 10.25
CA THR A 531 5.93 31.85 10.34
C THR A 531 4.92 32.20 9.24
N LEU A 532 5.04 31.60 8.06
CA LEU A 532 4.05 31.75 6.98
C LEU A 532 2.73 31.05 7.34
N LEU A 533 2.78 29.89 8.02
CA LEU A 533 1.59 29.23 8.58
C LEU A 533 0.91 30.07 9.68
N GLU A 534 1.67 30.92 10.38
CA GLU A 534 1.17 31.92 11.33
C GLU A 534 0.65 33.19 10.63
N ASN A 535 0.63 33.22 9.29
CA ASN A 535 0.16 34.34 8.48
C ASN A 535 1.00 35.63 8.64
N ARG A 536 2.31 35.51 8.91
CA ARG A 536 3.21 36.68 8.94
C ARG A 536 3.62 37.09 7.54
N GLN A 537 3.03 38.17 7.05
CA GLN A 537 3.19 38.61 5.65
C GLN A 537 4.64 38.85 5.22
N GLU A 538 5.47 39.34 6.14
CA GLU A 538 6.90 39.61 5.89
C GLU A 538 7.70 38.35 5.52
N THR A 539 7.20 37.16 5.86
CA THR A 539 7.88 35.88 5.55
C THR A 539 7.52 35.32 4.20
N LYS A 540 6.51 35.91 3.53
CA LYS A 540 6.12 35.56 2.15
C LYS A 540 7.28 35.79 1.18
N LYS A 541 8.03 36.89 1.33
CA LYS A 541 9.23 37.18 0.50
C LYS A 541 10.33 36.12 0.66
N TYR A 542 10.51 35.57 1.86
CA TYR A 542 11.52 34.52 2.10
C TYR A 542 11.12 33.22 1.42
N MET A 543 9.85 32.82 1.52
CA MET A 543 9.34 31.65 0.79
C MET A 543 9.41 31.86 -0.74
N GLU A 544 9.09 33.07 -1.21
CA GLU A 544 9.20 33.44 -2.63
C GLU A 544 10.65 33.32 -3.14
N GLN A 545 11.62 33.86 -2.39
CA GLN A 545 13.03 33.77 -2.74
C GLN A 545 13.55 32.33 -2.67
N TYR A 546 13.21 31.57 -1.61
CA TYR A 546 13.58 30.16 -1.47
C TYR A 546 13.06 29.31 -2.65
N LEU A 547 11.76 29.41 -2.99
CA LEU A 547 11.19 28.67 -4.11
C LEU A 547 11.78 29.11 -5.46
N THR A 548 12.13 30.39 -5.62
CA THR A 548 12.82 30.89 -6.82
C THR A 548 14.19 30.24 -6.99
N ILE A 549 15.01 30.20 -5.95
CA ILE A 549 16.35 29.59 -5.98
C ILE A 549 16.23 28.08 -6.14
N LEU A 550 15.31 27.43 -5.42
CA LEU A 550 15.05 26.00 -5.52
C LEU A 550 14.66 25.60 -6.95
N TYR A 551 13.73 26.34 -7.57
CA TYR A 551 13.29 26.09 -8.94
C TYR A 551 14.41 26.35 -9.96
N ARG A 552 15.30 27.31 -9.71
CA ARG A 552 16.51 27.56 -10.52
C ARG A 552 17.43 26.34 -10.49
N HIS A 553 17.80 25.85 -9.31
CA HIS A 553 18.61 24.64 -9.19
C HIS A 553 17.94 23.40 -9.78
N LEU A 554 16.62 23.28 -9.61
CA LEU A 554 15.84 22.19 -10.20
C LEU A 554 15.90 22.23 -11.73
N LYS A 555 15.72 23.41 -12.34
CA LYS A 555 15.90 23.61 -13.79
C LYS A 555 17.31 23.24 -14.24
N GLU A 556 18.33 23.73 -13.54
CA GLU A 556 19.74 23.42 -13.84
C GLU A 556 20.07 21.94 -13.69
N THR A 557 19.38 21.22 -12.81
CA THR A 557 19.61 19.77 -12.60
C THR A 557 18.84 18.93 -13.63
N VAL A 558 17.63 19.34 -13.99
CA VAL A 558 16.72 18.58 -14.87
C VAL A 558 16.97 18.85 -16.36
N GLN A 559 17.31 20.08 -16.75
CA GLN A 559 17.52 20.45 -18.16
C GLN A 559 18.74 19.81 -18.84
N PRO A 560 19.89 19.57 -18.17
CA PRO A 560 21.02 18.87 -18.78
C PRO A 560 20.68 17.44 -19.24
N GLN A 561 19.64 16.82 -18.68
CA GLN A 561 19.18 15.47 -19.00
C GLN A 561 18.10 15.43 -20.09
N GLN A 562 17.54 16.56 -20.52
CA GLN A 562 16.39 16.66 -21.44
C GLN A 562 16.76 17.09 -22.88
N ARG A 563 18.00 16.82 -23.32
CA ARG A 563 18.55 17.47 -24.51
C ARG A 563 17.90 17.08 -25.86
N TRP A 564 17.12 16.00 -25.98
CA TRP A 564 16.72 15.48 -27.30
C TRP A 564 15.22 15.43 -27.65
N THR A 565 14.28 15.84 -26.78
CA THR A 565 12.84 15.66 -27.09
C THR A 565 11.95 16.90 -27.14
N SER A 566 12.42 18.12 -26.86
CA SER A 566 11.55 19.29 -27.00
C SER A 566 12.27 20.61 -27.26
N ILE A 567 12.45 20.95 -28.54
CA ILE A 567 12.87 22.29 -28.97
C ILE A 567 11.75 23.34 -28.75
N PHE A 568 10.54 22.91 -28.33
CA PHE A 568 9.37 23.78 -28.15
C PHE A 568 8.76 23.81 -26.74
N SER A 569 9.42 23.22 -25.72
CA SER A 569 8.91 23.22 -24.34
C SER A 569 10.01 23.67 -23.37
N ASN A 570 9.77 24.79 -22.67
CA ASN A 570 10.60 25.27 -21.56
C ASN A 570 10.22 24.62 -20.20
N ASN A 571 9.34 23.61 -20.22
CA ASN A 571 8.80 22.99 -19.02
C ASN A 571 9.68 21.82 -18.56
N ILE A 572 10.04 21.80 -17.27
CA ILE A 572 10.89 20.75 -16.69
C ILE A 572 10.16 19.41 -16.43
N ALA A 573 8.82 19.45 -16.43
CA ALA A 573 7.91 18.32 -16.25
C ALA A 573 6.52 18.71 -16.78
N ASP A 574 5.63 17.74 -16.98
CA ASP A 574 4.23 18.00 -17.34
C ASP A 574 3.49 18.66 -16.17
N LYS A 575 3.81 18.21 -14.95
CA LYS A 575 3.14 18.63 -13.72
C LYS A 575 4.08 18.65 -12.52
N ILE A 576 3.90 19.60 -11.62
CA ILE A 576 4.59 19.67 -10.33
C ILE A 576 3.57 19.52 -9.19
N TYR A 577 3.83 18.62 -8.26
CA TYR A 577 3.08 18.49 -7.01
C TYR A 577 3.87 19.15 -5.88
N ILE A 578 3.26 20.06 -5.13
CA ILE A 578 3.88 20.69 -3.96
C ILE A 578 3.03 20.40 -2.73
N THR A 579 3.64 19.89 -1.67
CA THR A 579 2.90 19.49 -0.47
C THR A 579 2.61 20.66 0.47
N ILE A 580 1.48 20.58 1.16
CA ILE A 580 1.00 21.57 2.13
C ILE A 580 0.38 20.86 3.35
N PRO A 581 0.42 21.46 4.55
CA PRO A 581 -0.25 20.90 5.72
C PRO A 581 -1.78 21.07 5.62
N VAL A 582 -2.51 20.25 6.38
CA VAL A 582 -3.98 20.22 6.34
C VAL A 582 -4.59 21.43 7.05
N GLY A 583 -5.55 22.08 6.38
CA GLY A 583 -6.39 23.09 7.00
C GLY A 583 -5.73 24.44 7.26
N PHE A 584 -4.81 24.86 6.36
CA PHE A 584 -4.23 26.22 6.35
C PHE A 584 -4.57 26.98 5.05
N PRO A 585 -5.79 27.54 4.91
CA PRO A 585 -6.20 28.22 3.67
C PRO A 585 -5.35 29.44 3.30
N SER A 586 -4.94 30.24 4.29
CA SER A 586 -4.08 31.43 4.07
C SER A 586 -2.69 31.06 3.58
N TYR A 587 -2.11 29.99 4.13
CA TYR A 587 -0.84 29.42 3.66
C TYR A 587 -0.97 28.89 2.23
N LYS A 588 -2.00 28.07 1.96
CA LYS A 588 -2.29 27.54 0.61
C LYS A 588 -2.42 28.66 -0.43
N LYS A 589 -3.15 29.73 -0.09
CA LYS A 589 -3.28 30.92 -0.93
C LYS A 589 -1.93 31.61 -1.16
N SER A 590 -1.16 31.84 -0.08
CA SER A 590 0.13 32.53 -0.17
C SER A 590 1.14 31.75 -1.01
N VAL A 591 1.19 30.43 -0.85
CA VAL A 591 2.03 29.53 -1.65
C VAL A 591 1.57 29.50 -3.10
N GLY A 592 0.26 29.47 -3.38
CA GLY A 592 -0.27 29.59 -4.75
C GLY A 592 0.17 30.89 -5.43
N GLU A 593 0.03 32.03 -4.76
CA GLU A 593 0.48 33.33 -5.28
C GLU A 593 2.01 33.38 -5.51
N ILE A 594 2.80 32.68 -4.71
CA ILE A 594 4.26 32.56 -4.90
C ILE A 594 4.55 31.67 -6.11
N ILE A 595 3.87 30.53 -6.25
CA ILE A 595 4.06 29.58 -7.35
C ILE A 595 3.78 30.28 -8.69
N GLU A 596 2.68 31.03 -8.80
CA GLU A 596 2.33 31.78 -10.02
C GLU A 596 3.44 32.75 -10.46
N LYS A 597 4.18 33.33 -9.51
CA LYS A 597 5.31 34.23 -9.81
C LYS A 597 6.60 33.48 -10.17
N THR A 598 6.86 32.37 -9.48
CA THR A 598 8.17 31.69 -9.47
C THR A 598 8.26 30.55 -10.48
N ILE A 599 7.17 29.79 -10.66
CA ILE A 599 7.08 28.63 -11.54
C ILE A 599 6.18 28.97 -12.72
N LYS A 600 6.80 29.35 -13.85
CA LYS A 600 6.09 29.67 -15.09
C LYS A 600 6.07 28.49 -16.05
N GLY A 601 4.92 28.29 -16.70
CA GLY A 601 4.74 27.35 -17.82
C GLY A 601 4.36 25.92 -17.43
N VAL A 602 4.48 25.54 -16.15
CA VAL A 602 4.22 24.18 -15.66
C VAL A 602 2.94 24.16 -14.82
N ASP A 603 2.08 23.15 -14.99
CA ASP A 603 0.91 22.95 -14.11
C ASP A 603 1.38 22.56 -12.71
N VAL A 604 0.89 23.25 -11.68
CA VAL A 604 1.28 23.00 -10.28
C VAL A 604 0.05 22.70 -9.45
N GLU A 605 0.05 21.54 -8.79
CA GLU A 605 -1.02 21.12 -7.90
C GLU A 605 -0.53 21.05 -6.45
N LEU A 606 -1.31 21.63 -5.54
CA LEU A 606 -1.03 21.60 -4.11
C LEU A 606 -1.71 20.39 -3.47
N LEU A 607 -0.92 19.56 -2.78
CA LEU A 607 -1.37 18.30 -2.19
C LEU A 607 -1.21 18.30 -0.66
N GLU A 608 -2.18 17.76 0.07
CA GLU A 608 -2.08 17.63 1.52
C GLU A 608 -1.02 16.57 1.90
N GLU A 609 -0.08 16.95 2.78
CA GLU A 609 1.04 16.12 3.26
C GLU A 609 0.60 14.71 3.73
N PRO A 610 -0.38 14.54 4.64
CA PRO A 610 -0.78 13.20 5.09
C PRO A 610 -1.49 12.38 4.01
N LEU A 611 -2.15 13.02 3.02
CA LEU A 611 -2.73 12.31 1.88
C LEU A 611 -1.62 11.78 0.96
N ALA A 612 -0.61 12.61 0.69
CA ALA A 612 0.57 12.20 -0.05
C ALA A 612 1.26 11.02 0.67
N ALA A 613 1.51 11.14 1.98
CA ALA A 613 2.12 10.07 2.76
C ALA A 613 1.32 8.76 2.70
N ALA A 614 -0.01 8.81 2.75
CA ALA A 614 -0.84 7.61 2.62
C ALA A 614 -0.58 6.84 1.32
N ILE A 615 -0.43 7.56 0.21
CA ILE A 615 -0.13 7.00 -1.11
C ILE A 615 1.32 6.48 -1.13
N GLY A 616 2.27 7.24 -0.60
CA GLY A 616 3.70 6.92 -0.67
C GLY A 616 4.13 5.74 0.19
N TYR A 617 3.33 5.39 1.20
CA TYR A 617 3.50 4.15 1.97
C TYR A 617 3.20 2.89 1.15
N GLN A 618 2.52 3.01 0.00
CA GLN A 618 2.28 1.93 -0.96
C GLN A 618 1.68 0.66 -0.35
N MET A 619 0.85 0.80 0.68
CA MET A 619 0.17 -0.31 1.37
C MET A 619 -1.14 -0.75 0.72
N ALA A 620 -1.51 -0.10 -0.38
CA ALA A 620 -2.76 -0.31 -1.09
C ALA A 620 -2.75 -1.65 -1.84
N ASP A 621 -3.77 -2.47 -1.59
CA ASP A 621 -4.02 -3.75 -2.27
C ASP A 621 -5.32 -3.66 -3.10
N GLU A 622 -5.74 -4.76 -3.73
CA GLU A 622 -7.03 -4.85 -4.43
C GLU A 622 -8.23 -4.65 -3.50
N THR A 623 -8.09 -5.02 -2.22
CA THR A 623 -9.09 -4.81 -1.18
C THR A 623 -8.87 -3.48 -0.47
N ASP A 624 -9.98 -2.78 -0.19
CA ASP A 624 -9.97 -1.55 0.59
C ASP A 624 -9.33 -1.77 1.97
N LYS A 625 -8.44 -0.84 2.35
CA LYS A 625 -7.86 -0.77 3.69
C LYS A 625 -8.11 0.58 4.35
N ILE A 626 -8.52 0.59 5.61
CA ILE A 626 -8.68 1.85 6.36
C ILE A 626 -7.43 2.09 7.21
N VAL A 627 -6.72 3.18 6.95
CA VAL A 627 -5.48 3.52 7.65
C VAL A 627 -5.51 4.93 8.22
N MET A 628 -4.84 5.13 9.35
CA MET A 628 -4.58 6.45 9.91
C MET A 628 -3.15 6.88 9.58
N VAL A 629 -2.99 8.06 9.01
CA VAL A 629 -1.69 8.69 8.74
C VAL A 629 -1.42 9.75 9.78
N ILE A 630 -0.21 9.76 10.32
CA ILE A 630 0.30 10.75 11.26
C ILE A 630 1.64 11.26 10.71
N ASP A 631 1.63 12.47 10.16
CA ASP A 631 2.83 13.17 9.73
C ASP A 631 3.26 14.14 10.83
N PHE A 632 4.40 13.86 11.45
CA PHE A 632 4.96 14.69 12.50
C PHE A 632 6.29 15.32 12.04
N GLY A 633 6.17 16.49 11.43
CA GLY A 633 7.27 17.23 10.83
C GLY A 633 7.94 18.23 11.77
N GLY A 634 8.63 19.22 11.19
CA GLY A 634 9.34 20.28 11.92
C GLY A 634 8.42 21.38 12.48
N SER A 635 7.23 21.57 11.90
CA SER A 635 6.31 22.66 12.25
C SER A 635 4.87 22.26 12.58
N THR A 636 4.44 21.07 12.15
CA THR A 636 3.05 20.61 12.24
C THR A 636 2.96 19.13 12.59
N LEU A 637 1.85 18.78 13.24
CA LEU A 637 1.39 17.42 13.48
C LEU A 637 0.08 17.25 12.70
N ASP A 638 0.19 16.62 11.54
CA ASP A 638 -0.88 16.37 10.60
C ASP A 638 -1.41 14.95 10.77
N THR A 639 -2.74 14.81 10.78
CA THR A 639 -3.41 13.52 10.99
C THR A 639 -4.54 13.35 9.99
N MET A 640 -4.68 12.16 9.40
CA MET A 640 -5.74 11.85 8.44
C MET A 640 -6.14 10.38 8.54
N ILE A 641 -7.40 10.05 8.31
CA ILE A 641 -7.86 8.67 8.10
C ILE A 641 -8.29 8.55 6.66
N VAL A 642 -7.77 7.55 5.96
CA VAL A 642 -8.06 7.29 4.55
C VAL A 642 -8.43 5.82 4.34
N ARG A 643 -9.22 5.57 3.30
CA ARG A 643 -9.44 4.26 2.73
C ARG A 643 -8.62 4.13 1.45
N LEU A 644 -7.74 3.14 1.41
CA LEU A 644 -6.79 2.89 0.33
C LEU A 644 -7.20 1.67 -0.47
N ASN A 645 -7.18 1.82 -1.80
CA ASN A 645 -7.29 0.77 -2.80
C ASN A 645 -6.15 0.94 -3.82
N ILE A 646 -5.75 -0.13 -4.52
CA ILE A 646 -4.71 -0.07 -5.56
C ILE A 646 -5.01 0.96 -6.67
N ASN A 647 -6.28 1.27 -6.91
CA ASN A 647 -6.68 2.27 -7.90
C ASN A 647 -7.17 3.59 -7.28
N GLU A 648 -7.67 3.55 -6.05
CA GLU A 648 -8.46 4.65 -5.48
C GLU A 648 -8.01 5.02 -4.07
N VAL A 649 -8.09 6.31 -3.73
CA VAL A 649 -7.85 6.81 -2.38
C VAL A 649 -9.00 7.71 -1.96
N TYR A 650 -9.55 7.40 -0.79
CA TYR A 650 -10.69 8.13 -0.21
C TYR A 650 -10.31 8.70 1.15
N VAL A 651 -10.50 10.00 1.32
CA VAL A 651 -10.26 10.67 2.61
C VAL A 651 -11.50 10.50 3.49
N ILE A 652 -11.40 9.72 4.57
CA ILE A 652 -12.53 9.50 5.50
C ILE A 652 -12.65 10.66 6.49
N ALA A 653 -11.51 11.07 7.06
CA ALA A 653 -11.50 12.11 8.08
C ALA A 653 -10.18 12.87 8.13
N LYS A 654 -10.26 14.17 8.34
CA LYS A 654 -9.13 15.07 8.56
C LYS A 654 -9.52 16.21 9.50
N PRO A 655 -8.57 16.84 10.21
CA PRO A 655 -8.86 17.97 11.07
C PRO A 655 -9.28 19.19 10.24
N ASP A 656 -9.98 20.16 10.85
CA ASP A 656 -10.24 21.45 10.18
C ASP A 656 -8.96 22.25 10.00
N ARG A 657 -8.02 22.08 10.93
CA ARG A 657 -6.66 22.62 10.91
C ARG A 657 -5.75 21.73 11.73
N SER A 658 -4.63 21.31 11.14
CA SER A 658 -3.63 20.53 11.87
C SER A 658 -3.00 21.31 13.01
N LYS A 659 -2.49 20.58 14.00
CA LYS A 659 -1.87 21.18 15.18
C LYS A 659 -0.53 21.81 14.78
N MET A 660 -0.35 23.08 15.11
CA MET A 660 0.94 23.77 15.02
C MET A 660 1.85 23.31 16.16
N LEU A 661 2.42 22.12 15.98
CA LEU A 661 3.32 21.43 16.90
C LEU A 661 4.32 20.65 16.05
N GLY A 662 5.62 20.88 16.22
CA GLY A 662 6.66 20.24 15.42
C GLY A 662 7.97 20.07 16.16
N GLY A 663 8.95 19.49 15.46
CA GLY A 663 10.30 19.30 15.98
C GLY A 663 10.95 20.60 16.47
N ARG A 664 10.65 21.74 15.83
CA ARG A 664 11.21 23.05 16.24
C ARG A 664 10.65 23.55 17.56
N ASP A 665 9.38 23.27 17.87
CA ASP A 665 8.80 23.59 19.18
C ASP A 665 9.55 22.79 20.28
N ILE A 666 9.82 21.51 20.01
CA ILE A 666 10.57 20.62 20.90
C ILE A 666 12.02 21.10 21.09
N ASP A 667 12.68 21.56 20.02
CA ASP A 667 14.05 22.10 20.11
C ASP A 667 14.12 23.33 21.03
N ILE A 668 13.12 24.20 20.96
CA ILE A 668 13.02 25.39 21.82
C ILE A 668 12.83 24.96 23.28
N TRP A 669 11.93 24.02 23.57
CA TRP A 669 11.69 23.55 24.94
C TRP A 669 12.93 22.90 25.54
N LEU A 670 13.64 22.09 24.76
CA LEU A 670 14.89 21.49 25.20
C LEU A 670 15.99 22.56 25.36
N ALA A 671 16.06 23.56 24.49
CA ALA A 671 16.99 24.68 24.64
C ALA A 671 16.73 25.51 25.91
N GLU A 672 15.47 25.71 26.30
CA GLU A 672 15.10 26.36 27.57
C GLU A 672 15.57 25.54 28.78
N PHE A 673 15.49 24.21 28.71
CA PHE A 673 16.05 23.32 29.72
C PHE A 673 17.58 23.44 29.80
N LEU A 674 18.27 23.44 28.66
CA LEU A 674 19.74 23.56 28.59
C LEU A 674 20.25 24.95 28.99
N ALA A 675 19.49 26.00 28.68
CA ALA A 675 19.79 27.38 29.07
C ALA A 675 19.96 27.50 30.58
N LYS A 676 19.10 26.82 31.35
CA LYS A 676 19.20 26.75 32.82
C LYS A 676 20.49 26.07 33.29
N LYS A 677 20.99 25.06 32.56
CA LYS A 677 22.23 24.35 32.90
C LYS A 677 23.50 25.20 32.71
N ILE A 678 23.47 26.15 31.79
CA ILE A 678 24.58 27.08 31.54
C ILE A 678 24.40 28.43 32.26
N GLY A 679 23.35 28.61 33.05
CA GLY A 679 23.06 29.86 33.74
C GLY A 679 22.69 31.03 32.81
N TRP A 680 22.11 30.74 31.63
CA TRP A 680 21.67 31.77 30.70
C TRP A 680 20.50 32.57 31.30
N ALA A 681 20.65 33.90 31.34
CA ALA A 681 19.68 34.83 31.94
C ALA A 681 18.76 35.52 30.92
N GLY A 682 18.92 35.26 29.63
CA GLY A 682 18.08 35.85 28.59
C GLY A 682 16.68 35.21 28.53
N GLU A 683 15.67 36.00 28.14
CA GLU A 683 14.26 35.57 28.10
C GLU A 683 14.01 34.43 27.09
N LYS A 684 14.77 34.38 26.00
CA LYS A 684 14.69 33.33 24.97
C LYS A 684 16.06 32.68 24.74
N PRO A 685 16.12 31.36 24.47
CA PRO A 685 17.36 30.71 24.06
C PRO A 685 17.91 31.32 22.76
N PRO A 686 19.24 31.53 22.64
CA PRO A 686 19.85 31.96 21.39
C PRO A 686 19.78 30.85 20.33
N LEU A 687 19.88 31.22 19.05
CA LEU A 687 19.76 30.28 17.92
C LEU A 687 20.75 29.11 18.02
N ASP A 688 22.00 29.37 18.39
CA ASP A 688 23.04 28.35 18.56
C ASP A 688 22.66 27.31 19.61
N LEU A 689 22.00 27.73 20.69
CA LEU A 689 21.54 26.82 21.73
C LEU A 689 20.36 25.97 21.26
N ILE A 690 19.48 26.53 20.42
CA ILE A 690 18.37 25.78 19.81
C ILE A 690 18.92 24.75 18.81
N ASN A 691 19.91 25.12 17.99
CA ASN A 691 20.57 24.18 17.08
C ASN A 691 21.28 23.06 17.87
N LYS A 692 21.90 23.40 19.01
CA LYS A 692 22.51 22.40 19.89
C LYS A 692 21.48 21.48 20.55
N ALA A 693 20.31 22.02 20.91
CA ALA A 693 19.20 21.23 21.42
C ALA A 693 18.66 20.26 20.35
N GLU A 694 18.58 20.67 19.08
CA GLU A 694 18.21 19.79 17.98
C GLU A 694 19.18 18.61 17.84
N GLU A 695 20.50 18.86 17.89
CA GLU A 695 21.51 17.79 17.87
C GLU A 695 21.32 16.79 19.02
N ILE A 696 21.04 17.28 20.23
CA ILE A 696 20.79 16.44 21.41
C ILE A 696 19.50 15.65 21.25
N LYS A 697 18.39 16.29 20.82
CA LYS A 697 17.11 15.63 20.54
C LYS A 697 17.28 14.49 19.53
N ILE A 698 18.00 14.74 18.44
CA ILE A 698 18.29 13.72 17.42
C ILE A 698 19.12 12.59 18.05
N ALA A 699 20.20 12.91 18.78
CA ALA A 699 21.04 11.90 19.42
C ALA A 699 20.27 11.02 20.42
N LEU A 700 19.32 11.59 21.16
CA LEU A 700 18.48 10.87 22.13
C LEU A 700 17.42 9.96 21.49
N SER A 701 17.19 10.10 20.18
CA SER A 701 16.33 9.18 19.43
C SER A 701 16.96 7.79 19.30
N ASP A 702 18.29 7.72 19.24
CA ASP A 702 19.04 6.46 19.17
C ASP A 702 19.71 6.08 20.50
N LYS A 703 20.14 7.07 21.29
CA LYS A 703 20.87 6.89 22.54
C LYS A 703 19.98 7.14 23.76
N THR A 704 20.28 6.50 24.88
CA THR A 704 19.62 6.79 26.16
C THR A 704 20.14 8.06 26.83
N GLU A 705 21.35 8.51 26.46
CA GLU A 705 21.98 9.73 26.95
C GLU A 705 22.79 10.42 25.83
N ALA A 706 22.88 11.75 25.90
CA ALA A 706 23.70 12.57 25.03
C ALA A 706 24.51 13.59 25.85
N VAL A 707 25.77 13.82 25.47
CA VAL A 707 26.64 14.80 26.13
C VAL A 707 26.32 16.19 25.59
N PHE A 708 25.93 17.11 26.48
CA PHE A 708 25.78 18.52 26.15
C PHE A 708 27.10 19.25 26.37
N LYS A 709 27.66 19.75 25.27
CA LYS A 709 28.83 20.63 25.26
C LYS A 709 28.41 22.03 24.85
N TRP A 710 28.92 23.03 25.55
CA TRP A 710 28.73 24.45 25.26
C TRP A 710 30.09 25.16 25.34
N ASN A 711 30.45 25.94 24.30
CA ASN A 711 31.78 26.56 24.17
C ASN A 711 32.93 25.56 24.42
N GLU A 712 32.85 24.41 23.74
CA GLU A 712 33.80 23.27 23.84
C GLU A 712 33.92 22.62 25.24
N THR A 713 33.19 23.11 26.23
CA THR A 713 33.16 22.57 27.59
C THR A 713 31.99 21.61 27.76
N GLU A 714 32.24 20.43 28.33
CA GLU A 714 31.18 19.52 28.73
C GLU A 714 30.44 20.08 29.95
N ILE A 715 29.15 20.35 29.80
CA ILE A 715 28.32 20.94 30.85
C ILE A 715 27.61 19.84 31.65
N CYS A 716 26.93 18.94 30.95
CA CYS A 716 26.24 17.81 31.56
C CYS A 716 25.92 16.71 30.53
N LYS A 717 25.46 15.56 31.03
CA LYS A 717 24.75 14.57 30.23
C LYS A 717 23.24 14.83 30.33
N VAL A 718 22.56 14.72 29.20
CA VAL A 718 21.10 14.79 29.09
C VAL A 718 20.61 13.37 28.82
N SER A 719 19.74 12.85 29.68
CA SER A 719 19.13 11.53 29.47
C SER A 719 17.82 11.64 28.68
N ARG A 720 17.37 10.51 28.11
CA ARG A 720 16.05 10.43 27.49
C ARG A 720 14.92 10.75 28.47
N LYS A 721 15.09 10.41 29.74
CA LYS A 721 14.14 10.74 30.81
C LYS A 721 14.03 12.25 31.03
N ASP A 722 15.17 12.97 31.05
CA ASP A 722 15.16 14.44 31.15
C ASP A 722 14.40 15.06 29.97
N PHE A 723 14.64 14.52 28.76
CA PHE A 723 13.93 14.96 27.55
C PHE A 723 12.43 14.67 27.60
N GLU A 724 12.02 13.49 28.07
CA GLU A 724 10.62 13.12 28.26
C GLU A 724 9.92 14.00 29.31
N GLU A 725 10.62 14.40 30.36
CA GLU A 725 10.12 15.36 31.35
C GLU A 725 9.92 16.76 30.74
N VAL A 726 10.84 17.20 29.87
CA VAL A 726 10.64 18.44 29.09
C VAL A 726 9.39 18.34 28.22
N LEU A 727 9.17 17.22 27.52
CA LEU A 727 7.96 17.03 26.71
C LEU A 727 6.68 17.06 27.56
N ASP A 728 6.67 16.40 28.73
CA ASP A 728 5.51 16.35 29.61
C ASP A 728 5.18 17.74 30.19
N ASN A 729 6.19 18.49 30.63
CA ASN A 729 6.04 19.85 31.16
C ASN A 729 5.41 20.82 30.15
N HIS A 730 5.56 20.56 28.85
CA HIS A 730 4.95 21.35 27.76
C HIS A 730 3.64 20.75 27.22
N GLU A 731 3.02 19.82 27.97
CA GLU A 731 1.78 19.13 27.62
C GLU A 731 1.80 18.41 26.26
N PHE A 732 2.99 18.00 25.80
CA PHE A 732 3.19 17.40 24.47
C PHE A 732 2.25 16.21 24.23
N TYR A 733 2.23 15.26 25.16
CA TYR A 733 1.42 14.04 25.03
C TYR A 733 -0.09 14.33 25.01
N LYS A 734 -0.55 15.35 25.75
CA LYS A 734 -1.96 15.79 25.72
C LYS A 734 -2.31 16.41 24.37
N ALA A 735 -1.39 17.15 23.76
CA ALA A 735 -1.60 17.72 22.44
C ALA A 735 -1.72 16.62 21.37
N VAL A 736 -0.87 15.58 21.43
CA VAL A 736 -0.94 14.41 20.55
C VAL A 736 -2.28 13.68 20.72
N ASP A 737 -2.71 13.41 21.95
CA ASP A 737 -4.00 12.75 22.24
C ASP A 737 -5.18 13.51 21.65
N ARG A 738 -5.22 14.84 21.82
CA ARG A 738 -6.31 15.68 21.30
C ARG A 738 -6.37 15.64 19.77
N SER A 739 -5.24 15.73 19.08
CA SER A 739 -5.18 15.70 17.62
C SER A 739 -5.72 14.37 17.07
N ILE A 740 -5.27 13.24 17.63
CA ILE A 740 -5.68 11.91 17.19
C ILE A 740 -7.16 11.65 17.52
N SER A 741 -7.59 12.01 18.72
CA SER A 741 -8.99 11.82 19.15
C SER A 741 -9.97 12.63 18.30
N TYR A 742 -9.58 13.83 17.84
CA TYR A 742 -10.43 14.65 16.98
C TYR A 742 -10.71 13.98 15.62
N VAL A 743 -9.68 13.43 14.99
CA VAL A 743 -9.84 12.77 13.68
C VAL A 743 -10.60 11.44 13.81
N LEU A 744 -10.35 10.67 14.88
CA LEU A 744 -11.14 9.48 15.19
C LEU A 744 -12.62 9.81 15.41
N TRP A 745 -12.91 10.88 16.15
CA TRP A 745 -14.28 11.36 16.34
C TRP A 745 -14.95 11.76 15.01
N ARG A 746 -14.22 12.42 14.10
CA ARG A 746 -14.74 12.72 12.75
C ARG A 746 -15.02 11.47 11.93
N ALA A 747 -14.11 10.50 11.94
CA ALA A 747 -14.31 9.22 11.25
C ALA A 747 -15.54 8.47 11.80
N GLU A 748 -15.77 8.52 13.12
CA GLU A 748 -16.94 7.90 13.73
C GLU A 748 -18.26 8.53 13.26
N LYS A 749 -18.27 9.84 12.91
CA LYS A 749 -19.47 10.50 12.36
C LYS A 749 -19.90 9.96 11.00
N VAL A 750 -18.99 9.35 10.26
CA VAL A 750 -19.21 8.68 8.97
C VAL A 750 -19.15 7.15 9.09
N GLY A 751 -19.34 6.62 10.31
CA GLY A 751 -19.47 5.18 10.55
C GLY A 751 -18.16 4.40 10.72
N ILE A 752 -17.01 5.06 10.67
CA ILE A 752 -15.70 4.43 10.81
C ILE A 752 -15.20 4.54 12.25
N LYS A 753 -15.31 3.45 13.00
CA LYS A 753 -14.79 3.32 14.36
C LYS A 753 -13.27 3.09 14.39
N LYS A 754 -12.65 3.41 15.52
CA LYS A 754 -11.21 3.18 15.78
C LYS A 754 -10.75 1.73 15.55
N ASP A 755 -11.61 0.74 15.85
CA ASP A 755 -11.30 -0.68 15.68
C ASP A 755 -11.37 -1.17 14.22
N ARG A 756 -11.89 -0.35 13.31
CA ARG A 756 -11.84 -0.57 11.86
C ARG A 756 -10.55 -0.10 11.23
N LEU A 757 -9.72 0.66 11.94
CA LEU A 757 -8.39 0.99 11.45
C LEU A 757 -7.58 -0.31 11.36
N GLU A 758 -6.93 -0.51 10.23
CA GLU A 758 -6.08 -1.66 9.96
C GLU A 758 -4.60 -1.33 10.13
N ALA A 759 -4.22 -0.06 9.97
CA ALA A 759 -2.85 0.39 10.19
C ALA A 759 -2.76 1.85 10.63
N VAL A 760 -1.63 2.20 11.28
CA VAL A 760 -1.17 3.57 11.52
C VAL A 760 0.14 3.79 10.78
N LEU A 761 0.23 4.86 9.99
CA LEU A 761 1.39 5.22 9.18
C LEU A 761 2.04 6.47 9.76
N LEU A 762 3.27 6.34 10.26
CA LEU A 762 4.03 7.42 10.88
C LEU A 762 5.05 8.00 9.89
N THR A 763 4.95 9.28 9.58
CA THR A 763 5.94 9.97 8.74
C THR A 763 6.40 11.27 9.41
N GLY A 764 7.42 11.92 8.85
CA GLY A 764 8.03 13.12 9.40
C GLY A 764 9.14 12.79 10.41
N GLY A 765 10.21 13.59 10.41
CA GLY A 765 11.39 13.32 11.25
C GLY A 765 11.10 13.28 12.76
N SER A 766 10.13 14.07 13.24
CA SER A 766 9.75 14.08 14.67
C SER A 766 9.00 12.82 15.09
N SER A 767 8.45 12.04 14.13
CA SER A 767 7.86 10.74 14.42
C SER A 767 8.88 9.69 14.89
N LEU A 768 10.18 9.96 14.73
CA LEU A 768 11.25 9.08 15.16
C LEU A 768 11.50 9.10 16.67
N ILE A 769 10.99 10.10 17.39
CA ILE A 769 11.13 10.25 18.84
C ILE A 769 10.57 9.00 19.54
N PRO A 770 11.37 8.28 20.37
CA PRO A 770 10.95 7.02 20.99
C PRO A 770 9.67 7.13 21.81
N SER A 771 9.56 8.12 22.70
CA SER A 771 8.38 8.30 23.54
C SER A 771 7.12 8.68 22.75
N PHE A 772 7.27 9.31 21.58
CA PHE A 772 6.15 9.52 20.65
C PHE A 772 5.67 8.20 20.05
N LYS A 773 6.58 7.33 19.59
CA LYS A 773 6.21 6.00 19.08
C LYS A 773 5.52 5.16 20.15
N GLU A 774 6.04 5.18 21.38
CA GLU A 774 5.43 4.51 22.53
C GLU A 774 4.03 5.06 22.83
N LYS A 775 3.85 6.38 22.74
CA LYS A 775 2.55 7.04 22.88
C LYS A 775 1.55 6.57 21.81
N ILE A 776 1.97 6.49 20.55
CA ILE A 776 1.11 5.98 19.47
C ILE A 776 0.80 4.49 19.68
N ALA A 777 1.78 3.68 20.08
CA ALA A 777 1.57 2.26 20.41
C ALA A 777 0.55 2.08 21.54
N ALA A 778 0.65 2.89 22.60
CA ALA A 778 -0.31 2.91 23.71
C ALA A 778 -1.71 3.38 23.29
N LEU A 779 -1.80 4.29 22.31
CA LEU A 779 -3.07 4.72 21.74
C LEU A 779 -3.71 3.62 20.86
N PHE A 780 -2.92 2.79 20.19
CA PHE A 780 -3.42 1.74 19.29
C PHE A 780 -2.86 0.34 19.64
N PRO A 781 -3.16 -0.20 20.84
CA PRO A 781 -2.54 -1.44 21.32
C PRO A 781 -2.85 -2.64 20.42
N ALA A 782 -4.07 -2.72 19.87
CA ALA A 782 -4.43 -3.78 18.94
C ALA A 782 -3.63 -3.75 17.62
N LEU A 783 -3.30 -2.55 17.13
CA LEU A 783 -2.48 -2.39 15.93
C LEU A 783 -1.00 -2.58 16.23
N HIS A 784 -0.54 -2.14 17.39
CA HIS A 784 0.81 -2.40 17.88
C HIS A 784 1.08 -3.91 17.97
N ASN A 785 0.18 -4.67 18.62
CA ASN A 785 0.32 -6.12 18.78
C ASN A 785 0.29 -6.89 17.45
N ARG A 786 -0.23 -6.29 16.37
CA ARG A 786 -0.26 -6.84 15.01
C ARG A 786 0.86 -6.31 14.12
N ASN A 787 1.81 -5.55 14.66
CA ASN A 787 2.84 -4.84 13.89
C ASN A 787 2.28 -3.97 12.75
N SER A 788 1.10 -3.39 12.95
CA SER A 788 0.41 -2.53 11.97
C SER A 788 0.62 -1.03 12.25
N ILE A 789 1.68 -0.67 12.96
CA ILE A 789 2.15 0.71 13.12
C ILE A 789 3.47 0.83 12.36
N TYR A 790 3.44 1.49 11.20
CA TYR A 790 4.56 1.58 10.26
C TYR A 790 5.28 2.92 10.42
N ASN A 791 6.61 2.89 10.39
CA ASN A 791 7.45 4.09 10.58
C ASN A 791 8.75 4.04 9.76
N HIS A 792 8.79 3.23 8.71
CA HIS A 792 10.01 2.95 7.94
C HIS A 792 10.35 4.01 6.88
N SER A 793 9.43 4.93 6.59
CA SER A 793 9.59 5.96 5.54
C SER A 793 9.42 7.39 6.06
N PRO A 794 10.14 7.82 7.10
CA PRO A 794 9.90 9.10 7.80
C PRO A 794 10.21 10.35 6.96
N PHE A 795 11.04 10.24 5.93
CA PHE A 795 11.48 11.38 5.10
C PHE A 795 11.05 11.30 3.64
N SER A 796 10.59 10.14 3.17
CA SER A 796 10.36 9.88 1.74
C SER A 796 8.89 9.68 1.38
N ALA A 797 8.04 9.24 2.32
CA ALA A 797 6.65 8.86 2.03
C ALA A 797 5.83 10.01 1.41
N VAL A 798 6.02 11.24 1.89
CA VAL A 798 5.27 12.42 1.41
C VAL A 798 5.64 12.75 -0.05
N ALA A 799 6.93 12.90 -0.35
CA ALA A 799 7.38 13.17 -1.72
C ALA A 799 7.05 12.01 -2.67
N MET A 800 7.29 10.76 -2.25
CA MET A 800 6.96 9.55 -3.01
C MET A 800 5.48 9.51 -3.40
N GLY A 801 4.59 9.71 -2.43
CA GLY A 801 3.16 9.66 -2.68
C GLY A 801 2.64 10.83 -3.50
N ALA A 802 3.24 12.01 -3.37
CA ALA A 802 2.95 13.14 -4.26
C ALA A 802 3.35 12.82 -5.72
N ALA A 803 4.44 12.11 -5.95
CA ALA A 803 4.83 11.66 -7.29
C ALA A 803 3.90 10.56 -7.86
N LEU A 804 3.35 9.71 -6.98
CA LEU A 804 2.38 8.65 -7.33
C LEU A 804 0.93 9.16 -7.42
N TYR A 805 0.63 10.37 -6.94
CA TYR A 805 -0.72 10.92 -6.86
C TYR A 805 -1.48 10.86 -8.18
N ALA A 806 -0.84 11.22 -9.30
CA ALA A 806 -1.43 11.20 -10.65
C ALA A 806 -1.87 9.80 -11.12
N THR A 807 -1.39 8.74 -10.47
CA THR A 807 -1.69 7.34 -10.82
C THR A 807 -2.94 6.81 -10.12
N ARG A 808 -3.55 7.60 -9.22
CA ARG A 808 -4.70 7.19 -8.41
C ARG A 808 -5.93 8.04 -8.72
N SER A 809 -7.10 7.41 -8.66
CA SER A 809 -8.37 8.13 -8.58
C SER A 809 -8.57 8.61 -7.14
N ILE A 810 -8.90 9.88 -6.96
CA ILE A 810 -8.94 10.50 -5.63
C ILE A 810 -10.27 11.21 -5.44
N SER A 811 -10.97 10.84 -4.37
CA SER A 811 -12.16 11.55 -3.93
C SER A 811 -11.99 12.06 -2.49
N ASP A 812 -12.17 13.38 -2.35
CA ASP A 812 -12.26 14.11 -1.07
C ASP A 812 -13.62 14.86 -0.99
N LYS A 813 -14.56 14.52 -1.87
CA LYS A 813 -15.86 15.20 -1.97
C LYS A 813 -16.93 14.37 -1.27
N HIS A 814 -17.55 14.96 -0.26
CA HIS A 814 -18.56 14.32 0.56
C HIS A 814 -19.80 15.19 0.64
N LEU A 815 -20.98 14.57 0.66
CA LEU A 815 -22.23 15.29 0.85
C LEU A 815 -22.25 15.99 2.22
N GLY A 816 -22.48 17.29 2.22
CA GLY A 816 -22.61 18.10 3.44
C GLY A 816 -23.92 17.85 4.19
N LEU A 817 -24.93 17.35 3.48
CA LEU A 817 -26.27 17.04 3.99
C LEU A 817 -26.69 15.61 3.61
N ALA A 818 -27.67 15.07 4.33
CA ALA A 818 -28.37 13.86 3.90
C ALA A 818 -29.59 14.26 3.05
N TYR A 819 -30.01 13.36 2.17
CA TYR A 819 -31.14 13.57 1.27
C TYR A 819 -32.10 12.38 1.34
N ALA A 820 -33.39 12.68 1.42
CA ALA A 820 -34.45 11.68 1.58
C ALA A 820 -35.53 11.80 0.52
N ILE A 821 -36.23 10.69 0.29
CA ILE A 821 -37.47 10.65 -0.50
C ILE A 821 -38.66 10.40 0.41
N ARG A 822 -39.83 10.93 0.04
CA ARG A 822 -41.10 10.65 0.72
C ARG A 822 -41.79 9.45 0.07
N TYR A 823 -42.37 8.57 0.88
CA TYR A 823 -43.19 7.45 0.42
C TYR A 823 -44.48 7.32 1.25
N LYS A 824 -45.52 6.73 0.64
CA LYS A 824 -46.79 6.47 1.31
C LYS A 824 -46.67 5.20 2.17
N THR A 825 -47.17 5.24 3.40
CA THR A 825 -47.18 4.06 4.27
C THR A 825 -48.52 3.31 4.16
N GLY A 826 -48.58 2.09 4.71
CA GLY A 826 -49.84 1.36 4.91
C GLY A 826 -50.58 1.72 6.20
N ASP A 827 -50.05 2.66 6.99
CA ASP A 827 -50.61 3.10 8.26
C ASP A 827 -51.51 4.32 8.03
N GLU A 828 -52.77 4.26 8.49
CA GLU A 828 -53.73 5.35 8.33
C GLU A 828 -53.38 6.58 9.19
N ASP A 829 -52.72 6.38 10.34
CA ASP A 829 -52.34 7.45 11.26
C ASP A 829 -51.06 8.17 10.79
N ILE A 830 -50.20 7.48 10.03
CA ILE A 830 -48.94 8.03 9.49
C ILE A 830 -48.93 7.83 7.98
N PRO A 831 -49.71 8.58 7.19
CA PRO A 831 -49.92 8.31 5.77
C PRO A 831 -48.64 8.44 4.92
N PHE A 832 -47.63 9.16 5.41
CA PHE A 832 -46.35 9.36 4.72
C PHE A 832 -45.17 9.20 5.67
N ALA A 833 -44.09 8.60 5.16
CA ALA A 833 -42.80 8.51 5.81
C ALA A 833 -41.68 8.90 4.84
N TYR A 834 -40.45 8.97 5.35
CA TYR A 834 -39.29 9.38 4.57
C TYR A 834 -38.15 8.40 4.77
N ASP A 835 -37.47 8.08 3.68
CA ASP A 835 -36.25 7.26 3.68
C ASP A 835 -35.06 8.05 3.15
N ILE A 836 -33.95 7.99 3.87
CA ILE A 836 -32.68 8.61 3.48
C ILE A 836 -32.09 7.78 2.34
N ILE A 837 -31.93 8.40 1.16
CA ILE A 837 -31.33 7.77 -0.02
C ILE A 837 -29.83 8.12 -0.15
N PHE A 838 -29.44 9.32 0.29
CA PHE A 838 -28.05 9.74 0.37
C PHE A 838 -27.74 10.17 1.79
N GLU A 839 -26.73 9.56 2.38
CA GLU A 839 -26.32 9.87 3.74
C GLU A 839 -25.39 11.09 3.74
N LYS A 840 -25.46 11.86 4.83
CA LYS A 840 -24.47 12.91 5.04
C LYS A 840 -23.09 12.27 5.19
N GLY A 841 -22.13 12.75 4.43
CA GLY A 841 -20.79 12.18 4.37
C GLY A 841 -20.61 11.12 3.30
N ASP A 842 -21.63 10.78 2.50
CA ASP A 842 -21.45 9.94 1.32
C ASP A 842 -20.46 10.61 0.35
N ALA A 843 -19.44 9.86 -0.07
CA ALA A 843 -18.46 10.34 -1.03
C ALA A 843 -19.05 10.31 -2.45
N TYR A 844 -18.84 11.35 -3.26
CA TYR A 844 -19.29 11.39 -4.66
C TYR A 844 -18.12 11.60 -5.64
N PRO A 845 -18.19 11.06 -6.87
CA PRO A 845 -19.37 10.51 -7.56
C PRO A 845 -19.84 9.17 -6.97
N LEU A 846 -21.15 8.91 -7.02
CA LEU A 846 -21.74 7.67 -6.52
C LEU A 846 -23.04 7.30 -7.24
N GLU A 847 -23.38 6.02 -7.26
CA GLU A 847 -24.68 5.53 -7.75
C GLU A 847 -25.36 4.67 -6.67
N LYS A 848 -26.67 4.87 -6.45
CA LYS A 848 -27.48 4.03 -5.56
C LYS A 848 -28.78 3.62 -6.24
N THR A 849 -29.05 2.31 -6.24
CA THR A 849 -30.26 1.74 -6.84
C THR A 849 -31.26 1.37 -5.76
N PHE A 850 -32.50 1.82 -5.94
CA PHE A 850 -33.62 1.54 -5.06
C PHE A 850 -34.72 0.82 -5.82
N LYS A 851 -35.37 -0.13 -5.14
CA LYS A 851 -36.56 -0.80 -5.64
C LYS A 851 -37.79 -0.02 -5.19
N LEU A 852 -38.59 0.46 -6.12
CA LEU A 852 -39.84 1.19 -5.84
C LEU A 852 -41.04 0.30 -6.12
N HIS A 853 -41.99 0.29 -5.18
CA HIS A 853 -43.25 -0.43 -5.28
C HIS A 853 -44.37 0.52 -5.72
N PRO A 854 -45.01 0.30 -6.88
CA PRO A 854 -46.09 1.15 -7.39
C PRO A 854 -47.37 1.05 -6.56
N ALA A 855 -48.18 2.10 -6.57
CA ALA A 855 -49.46 2.12 -5.88
C ALA A 855 -50.51 1.37 -6.73
N ARG A 856 -50.62 0.05 -6.51
CA ARG A 856 -51.56 -0.84 -7.23
C ARG A 856 -53.04 -0.45 -7.11
N SER A 857 -53.38 0.49 -6.23
CA SER A 857 -54.74 0.92 -5.93
C SER A 857 -55.37 1.88 -6.94
N LEU A 858 -54.67 2.32 -8.00
CA LEU A 858 -55.12 3.41 -8.89
C LEU A 858 -55.19 3.07 -10.39
N GLY A 859 -55.08 1.80 -10.81
CA GLY A 859 -55.16 1.38 -12.21
C GLY A 859 -53.81 1.35 -12.93
N GLU A 860 -53.81 1.56 -14.26
CA GLU A 860 -52.59 1.54 -15.10
C GLU A 860 -51.69 2.76 -14.82
N GLN A 861 -50.82 2.65 -13.82
CA GLN A 861 -49.86 3.71 -13.47
C GLN A 861 -48.76 3.80 -14.53
N LYS A 862 -48.58 4.97 -15.15
CA LYS A 862 -47.51 5.25 -16.14
C LYS A 862 -46.50 6.30 -15.68
N GLU A 863 -46.70 6.88 -14.50
CA GLU A 863 -45.85 7.94 -13.96
C GLU A 863 -45.51 7.66 -12.49
N ILE A 864 -44.28 8.00 -12.10
CA ILE A 864 -43.82 7.95 -10.70
C ILE A 864 -43.30 9.33 -10.32
N PHE A 865 -43.85 9.90 -9.24
CA PHE A 865 -43.37 11.14 -8.66
C PHE A 865 -42.40 10.85 -7.52
N ILE A 866 -41.19 11.38 -7.61
CA ILE A 866 -40.16 11.30 -6.56
C ILE A 866 -39.93 12.71 -6.01
N GLU A 867 -40.30 12.92 -4.76
CA GLU A 867 -40.03 14.18 -4.06
C GLU A 867 -38.73 14.03 -3.27
N LEU A 868 -37.74 14.88 -3.59
CA LEU A 868 -36.42 14.87 -2.97
C LEU A 868 -36.32 16.00 -1.94
N PHE A 869 -35.82 15.67 -0.74
CA PHE A 869 -35.74 16.59 0.40
C PHE A 869 -34.31 16.69 0.95
N GLU A 870 -33.91 17.88 1.40
CA GLU A 870 -32.76 18.05 2.29
C GLU A 870 -33.13 17.62 3.71
N VAL A 871 -32.28 16.83 4.37
CA VAL A 871 -32.49 16.37 5.75
C VAL A 871 -31.55 17.08 6.71
N PRO A 872 -32.08 18.00 7.55
CA PRO A 872 -31.31 18.60 8.64
C PRO A 872 -30.80 17.58 9.65
N GLU A 873 -29.59 17.79 10.17
CA GLU A 873 -28.93 16.92 11.17
C GLU A 873 -29.83 16.57 12.38
N ARG A 874 -30.66 17.51 12.83
CA ARG A 874 -31.58 17.32 13.97
C ARG A 874 -32.62 16.21 13.77
N TYR A 875 -32.87 15.81 12.53
CA TYR A 875 -33.83 14.75 12.17
C TYR A 875 -33.14 13.43 11.83
N ILE A 876 -31.81 13.37 11.85
CA ILE A 876 -31.04 12.15 11.55
C ILE A 876 -30.76 11.40 12.85
N VAL A 877 -31.19 10.14 12.90
CA VAL A 877 -30.82 9.18 13.94
C VAL A 877 -29.83 8.20 13.33
N ARG A 878 -28.74 7.93 14.06
CA ARG A 878 -27.74 6.95 13.66
C ARG A 878 -28.01 5.65 14.42
N ARG A 879 -28.30 4.57 13.70
CA ARG A 879 -28.58 3.25 14.28
C ARG A 879 -27.63 2.21 13.72
N TRP A 880 -27.25 1.26 14.56
CA TRP A 880 -26.50 0.09 14.13
C TRP A 880 -27.44 -0.83 13.37
N GLU A 881 -27.15 -1.06 12.10
CA GLU A 881 -27.79 -2.09 11.29
C GLU A 881 -26.81 -3.20 10.99
N LYS A 882 -27.36 -4.40 10.78
CA LYS A 882 -26.59 -5.60 10.47
C LYS A 882 -27.14 -6.20 9.19
N GLU A 883 -26.34 -6.12 8.13
CA GLU A 883 -26.68 -6.67 6.82
C GLU A 883 -25.50 -7.48 6.31
N GLY A 884 -25.75 -8.67 5.77
CA GLY A 884 -24.67 -9.56 5.28
C GLY A 884 -23.62 -9.95 6.33
N GLY A 885 -23.93 -9.82 7.63
CA GLY A 885 -22.96 -10.08 8.71
C GLY A 885 -22.03 -8.91 9.06
N ILE A 886 -22.16 -7.77 8.37
CA ILE A 886 -21.42 -6.54 8.64
C ILE A 886 -22.32 -5.60 9.46
N GLU A 887 -21.79 -5.11 10.58
CA GLU A 887 -22.43 -4.04 11.36
C GLU A 887 -21.94 -2.68 10.84
N PHE A 888 -22.88 -1.82 10.45
CA PHE A 888 -22.64 -0.45 10.02
C PHE A 888 -23.65 0.50 10.67
N ILE A 889 -23.30 1.78 10.72
CA ILE A 889 -24.21 2.83 11.17
C ILE A 889 -24.97 3.31 9.96
N LYS A 890 -26.30 3.16 9.97
CA LYS A 890 -27.18 3.75 8.98
C LYS A 890 -27.76 5.06 9.50
N GLN A 891 -27.83 6.06 8.64
CA GLN A 891 -28.57 7.28 8.92
C GLN A 891 -30.04 7.05 8.58
N VAL A 892 -30.90 7.11 9.59
CA VAL A 892 -32.35 6.95 9.44
C VAL A 892 -33.08 8.20 9.91
N MET A 893 -34.24 8.49 9.31
CA MET A 893 -35.11 9.57 9.73
C MET A 893 -35.69 9.32 11.12
N LYS A 894 -35.72 10.35 11.96
CA LYS A 894 -36.41 10.33 13.26
C LYS A 894 -37.92 10.23 13.00
N SER A 895 -38.62 9.30 13.63
CA SER A 895 -40.09 9.29 13.63
C SER A 895 -40.60 10.48 14.44
N ALA A 896 -41.30 11.42 13.80
CA ALA A 896 -41.97 12.52 14.47
C ALA A 896 -43.21 12.92 13.68
N ASP A 897 -44.31 13.18 14.37
CA ASP A 897 -45.63 13.36 13.75
C ASP A 897 -45.80 14.67 12.96
N ASN A 898 -44.74 15.48 12.78
CA ASN A 898 -44.76 16.78 12.08
C ASN A 898 -43.37 17.21 11.58
N ILE A 899 -42.75 16.46 10.66
CA ILE A 899 -41.46 16.87 10.08
C ILE A 899 -41.69 17.81 8.89
N VAL A 900 -41.15 19.03 8.99
CA VAL A 900 -41.07 19.96 7.86
C VAL A 900 -39.64 19.90 7.31
N LEU A 901 -39.51 19.32 6.11
CA LEU A 901 -38.27 19.29 5.33
C LEU A 901 -38.30 20.34 4.22
N LYS A 902 -37.13 20.74 3.75
CA LYS A 902 -37.02 21.64 2.59
C LYS A 902 -37.12 20.81 1.31
N ASP A 903 -38.18 21.04 0.55
CA ASP A 903 -38.34 20.50 -0.81
C ASP A 903 -37.23 21.02 -1.72
N LEU A 904 -36.51 20.12 -2.37
CA LEU A 904 -35.59 20.47 -3.46
C LEU A 904 -36.32 20.49 -4.79
N SER A 905 -37.08 19.42 -5.08
CA SER A 905 -37.67 19.18 -6.39
C SER A 905 -38.63 17.99 -6.37
N ILE A 906 -39.59 18.01 -7.30
CA ILE A 906 -40.36 16.83 -7.69
C ILE A 906 -39.82 16.34 -9.02
N ILE A 907 -39.41 15.07 -9.08
CA ILE A 907 -38.89 14.42 -10.29
C ILE A 907 -39.95 13.45 -10.78
N THR A 908 -40.39 13.62 -12.03
CA THR A 908 -41.38 12.74 -12.66
C THR A 908 -40.68 11.73 -13.58
N LEU A 909 -40.91 10.46 -13.32
CA LEU A 909 -40.45 9.36 -14.18
C LEU A 909 -41.62 8.91 -15.07
N TYR A 910 -41.45 8.99 -16.38
CA TYR A 910 -42.46 8.57 -17.36
C TYR A 910 -42.15 7.18 -17.92
N LEU A 911 -43.12 6.28 -17.86
CA LEU A 911 -43.02 4.90 -18.34
C LEU A 911 -43.92 4.69 -19.55
N GLU A 912 -43.43 3.95 -20.55
CA GLU A 912 -44.17 3.70 -21.81
C GLU A 912 -45.31 2.69 -21.61
N GLU A 913 -45.04 1.66 -20.81
CA GLU A 913 -46.00 0.63 -20.44
C GLU A 913 -46.47 0.82 -18.98
N PRO A 914 -47.73 0.45 -18.66
CA PRO A 914 -48.22 0.45 -17.28
C PRO A 914 -47.30 -0.38 -16.35
N ILE A 915 -47.15 0.07 -15.12
CA ILE A 915 -46.28 -0.64 -14.17
C ILE A 915 -46.98 -1.91 -13.65
N GLU A 916 -46.51 -3.08 -14.11
CA GLU A 916 -46.98 -4.39 -13.64
C GLU A 916 -46.16 -4.94 -12.45
N GLU A 917 -44.88 -4.58 -12.37
CA GLU A 917 -43.90 -5.07 -11.38
C GLU A 917 -43.11 -3.94 -10.69
N ASP A 918 -42.22 -4.28 -9.77
CA ASP A 918 -41.38 -3.30 -9.08
C ASP A 918 -40.39 -2.61 -10.02
N VAL A 919 -40.20 -1.30 -9.86
CA VAL A 919 -39.32 -0.49 -10.71
C VAL A 919 -38.01 -0.23 -9.99
N HIS A 920 -36.89 -0.55 -10.64
CA HIS A 920 -35.57 -0.18 -10.16
C HIS A 920 -35.24 1.24 -10.62
N VAL A 921 -34.87 2.09 -9.68
CA VAL A 921 -34.47 3.48 -9.92
C VAL A 921 -33.08 3.69 -9.37
N THR A 922 -32.15 4.10 -10.22
CA THR A 922 -30.76 4.37 -9.85
C THR A 922 -30.53 5.88 -9.83
N PHE A 923 -30.16 6.43 -8.69
CA PHE A 923 -29.74 7.81 -8.56
C PHE A 923 -28.22 7.88 -8.72
N CYS A 924 -27.76 8.72 -9.64
CA CYS A 924 -26.36 8.92 -9.99
C CYS A 924 -25.95 10.34 -9.60
N VAL A 925 -24.96 10.49 -8.72
CA VAL A 925 -24.35 11.76 -8.36
C VAL A 925 -23.01 11.89 -9.08
N SER A 926 -22.84 12.96 -9.87
CA SER A 926 -21.61 13.23 -10.63
C SER A 926 -20.51 13.86 -9.77
N ASP A 927 -19.31 14.00 -10.33
CA ASP A 927 -18.17 14.69 -9.68
C ASP A 927 -18.46 16.14 -9.28
N SER A 928 -19.41 16.80 -9.95
CA SER A 928 -19.85 18.17 -9.63
C SER A 928 -20.94 18.21 -8.57
N GLY A 929 -21.44 17.04 -8.13
CA GLY A 929 -22.57 16.88 -7.23
C GLY A 929 -23.93 16.91 -7.94
N GLN A 930 -23.97 16.84 -9.27
CA GLN A 930 -25.24 16.85 -10.01
C GLN A 930 -25.93 15.49 -10.00
N ILE A 931 -27.25 15.48 -9.84
CA ILE A 931 -28.06 14.25 -9.85
C ILE A 931 -28.61 13.96 -11.23
N LYS A 932 -28.50 12.70 -11.63
CA LYS A 932 -29.18 12.08 -12.75
C LYS A 932 -29.87 10.80 -12.28
N ILE A 933 -31.00 10.44 -12.88
CA ILE A 933 -31.74 9.21 -12.52
C ILE A 933 -31.83 8.29 -13.73
N LYS A 934 -31.56 7.00 -13.51
CA LYS A 934 -31.76 5.91 -14.47
C LYS A 934 -32.91 5.02 -14.01
N TYR A 935 -33.85 4.68 -14.90
CA TYR A 935 -35.02 3.88 -14.53
C TYR A 935 -35.62 3.08 -15.71
N GLY A 936 -36.42 2.06 -15.39
CA GLY A 936 -37.08 1.19 -16.38
C GLY A 936 -36.16 0.12 -16.98
N LYS A 937 -36.72 -0.79 -17.78
CA LYS A 937 -35.98 -1.91 -18.40
C LYS A 937 -34.89 -1.45 -19.36
N ASP A 938 -35.07 -0.30 -20.02
CA ASP A 938 -34.13 0.25 -20.99
C ASP A 938 -33.09 1.21 -20.38
N ASN A 939 -33.03 1.34 -19.04
CA ASN A 939 -32.17 2.32 -18.35
C ASN A 939 -32.34 3.75 -18.90
N LYS A 940 -33.60 4.20 -19.04
CA LYS A 940 -33.88 5.59 -19.43
C LYS A 940 -33.27 6.56 -18.44
N GLU A 941 -32.72 7.64 -18.96
CA GLU A 941 -31.97 8.60 -18.17
C GLU A 941 -32.66 9.97 -18.13
N ILE A 942 -32.80 10.54 -16.93
CA ILE A 942 -33.30 11.90 -16.71
C ILE A 942 -32.25 12.72 -15.98
N GLU A 943 -31.85 13.84 -16.57
CA GLU A 943 -31.10 14.86 -15.85
C GLU A 943 -32.05 15.68 -14.98
N THR A 944 -31.75 15.78 -13.69
CA THR A 944 -32.63 16.46 -12.74
C THR A 944 -32.37 17.96 -12.66
N GLY A 945 -31.18 18.42 -13.10
CA GLY A 945 -30.70 19.79 -12.88
C GLY A 945 -30.34 20.12 -11.42
N ILE A 946 -30.50 19.17 -10.50
CA ILE A 946 -30.25 19.35 -9.07
C ILE A 946 -28.77 19.15 -8.79
N ARG A 947 -28.21 20.01 -7.94
CA ARG A 947 -26.85 19.88 -7.41
C ARG A 947 -26.91 19.71 -5.89
N LEU A 948 -26.39 18.59 -5.41
CA LEU A 948 -26.24 18.31 -3.98
C LEU A 948 -25.13 19.17 -3.38
N GLN A 949 -25.26 19.45 -2.08
CA GLN A 949 -24.35 20.28 -1.28
C GLN A 949 -23.29 19.46 -0.57
#